data_AF-A0A957Q8J3-F1
#
_entry.id   AF-A0A957Q8J3-F1
#
_cell.length_a   1.000
_cell.length_b   1.000
_cell.length_c   1.000
_cell.angle_alpha   90.00
_cell.angle_beta   90.00
_cell.angle_gamma   90.00
#
_symmetry.space_group_name_H-M   'P 1'
#
loop_
_entity.id
_entity.type
_entity.pdbx_description
1 polymer ?
#
loop_
_entity_poly.entity_id
_entity_poly.type
_entity_poly.pdbx_seq_one_letter_code
_entity_poly.pdbx_strand_id
1 'polypeptide(L)'
;TVSPPRRRGGLPAALSVPPPRRNIAQRLSGTQPDATEAAMGEEAAGQQGGRPTHAPDTDHSQGTGESFAQRVQTLARQAVAALGPLWAAAQRPSSTSVTTERDMVQSGSTARSQSQLDAESSASLPAARQRGVLDDRDVDERYERYDQAALEEDPFRSGVLSSPRDGAHYPDDRRSTDQSADAYDAIETADHGQGGGAAAVVATQEPLPSAAAWAEDAAPPSPSGQRSEERRSPLIAWQPPVAPKRATGARARLFALVALSILLLTVVIVASVTWVTGRNNVAEAERVLDMAEANFLSAQTALDVDDKATARLRLNEAQGLLNEATTLVGTRLERADTLGALIEQELAGLLQIRPLQALAAPLVQFPPEAQPQRVVVSDQDIYILDTGRQLVQHYEMDPTNNIVMNVDGDTVLAQGDSIDGATVGRMVDITWMPPVAGVDDKAYLLVLDGSNNLFRYDNRVEGASRLDLSGREELRTPTEILVYADRLYLADAGTNQIYRYGRGDFVTPPERWFGPQTQSNLSSLRAMAIDGDIWLLYEEGLLLRYRTGEQLQFSLESSFGQIAEPVDLAVGNQSNSLIYIADSAEDRILVFNKDGGYEHQLRAPEGDVLRNLRGIAVDDVAGTMYILTQSFLFNHPIPN
;
A
#
# COMPACT_ATOMS: atom_id res chain seq x y z
N THR A 1 15.49 45.59 -62.44
CA THR A 1 15.28 44.95 -63.77
C THR A 1 15.82 43.52 -63.72
N VAL A 2 15.26 42.60 -64.51
CA VAL A 2 15.75 41.21 -64.73
C VAL A 2 15.70 40.24 -63.52
N SER A 3 14.74 39.32 -63.57
CA SER A 3 14.96 37.86 -63.37
C SER A 3 14.97 37.21 -64.78
N PRO A 4 15.19 35.89 -65.00
CA PRO A 4 15.44 34.77 -64.08
C PRO A 4 16.70 33.95 -64.51
N PRO A 5 16.82 32.61 -64.29
CA PRO A 5 16.10 31.63 -65.14
C PRO A 5 15.46 30.43 -64.39
N ARG A 6 14.57 29.70 -65.09
CA ARG A 6 13.92 28.43 -64.68
C ARG A 6 14.41 27.25 -65.53
N ARG A 7 14.32 25.99 -65.04
CA ARG A 7 13.91 24.73 -65.75
C ARG A 7 14.19 23.48 -64.88
N ARG A 8 13.44 22.35 -64.93
CA ARG A 8 12.10 22.04 -65.51
C ARG A 8 11.57 20.67 -65.00
N GLY A 9 10.24 20.49 -64.93
CA GLY A 9 9.53 19.20 -64.78
C GLY A 9 9.18 18.84 -63.31
N GLY A 10 8.08 18.11 -63.02
CA GLY A 10 6.96 17.66 -63.86
C GLY A 10 5.84 17.00 -63.01
N LEU A 11 4.58 17.39 -63.23
CA LEU A 11 3.35 16.93 -62.53
C LEU A 11 2.67 15.76 -63.32
N PRO A 12 1.59 15.07 -62.84
CA PRO A 12 0.67 15.43 -61.74
C PRO A 12 0.20 14.30 -60.79
N ALA A 13 -0.49 14.68 -59.70
CA ALA A 13 -1.85 14.24 -59.31
C ALA A 13 -2.12 14.49 -57.81
N ALA A 14 -3.38 14.75 -57.43
CA ALA A 14 -3.80 14.93 -56.04
C ALA A 14 -5.02 14.03 -55.74
N LEU A 15 -5.21 13.66 -54.46
CA LEU A 15 -6.44 13.07 -53.93
C LEU A 15 -6.62 13.48 -52.46
N SER A 16 -7.86 13.42 -51.98
CA SER A 16 -8.33 14.30 -50.89
C SER A 16 -8.74 13.58 -49.59
N VAL A 17 -8.81 14.37 -48.52
CA VAL A 17 -9.38 14.02 -47.20
C VAL A 17 -10.82 13.49 -47.31
N PRO A 18 -11.19 12.43 -46.56
CA PRO A 18 -12.57 11.93 -46.48
C PRO A 18 -13.40 12.68 -45.40
N PRO A 19 -14.67 13.03 -45.67
CA PRO A 19 -15.60 13.59 -44.68
C PRO A 19 -16.44 12.51 -43.95
N PRO A 20 -17.03 12.81 -42.76
CA PRO A 20 -17.87 11.88 -42.03
C PRO A 20 -19.22 11.62 -42.72
N ARG A 21 -19.76 10.41 -42.58
CA ARG A 21 -21.06 10.01 -43.15
C ARG A 21 -22.20 10.08 -42.13
N ARG A 22 -23.18 10.95 -42.41
CA ARG A 22 -24.55 10.81 -41.88
C ARG A 22 -25.23 9.60 -42.51
N ASN A 23 -26.08 8.90 -41.74
CA ASN A 23 -27.12 8.02 -42.27
C ASN A 23 -28.49 8.58 -41.86
N ILE A 24 -29.39 8.79 -42.83
CA ILE A 24 -30.80 9.13 -42.58
C ILE A 24 -31.69 8.31 -43.51
N ALA A 25 -32.43 7.39 -42.89
CA ALA A 25 -33.80 6.90 -43.16
C ALA A 25 -34.29 6.54 -44.58
N GLN A 26 -35.26 5.61 -44.58
CA GLN A 26 -36.55 5.54 -45.31
C GLN A 26 -36.80 4.14 -45.91
N ARG A 27 -38.03 3.60 -46.00
CA ARG A 27 -39.36 3.88 -45.38
C ARG A 27 -40.28 2.67 -45.64
N LEU A 28 -41.35 2.52 -44.85
CA LEU A 28 -42.71 1.99 -45.15
C LEU A 28 -43.36 1.75 -43.77
N SER A 29 -44.35 2.51 -43.28
CA SER A 29 -45.74 2.69 -43.75
C SER A 29 -46.55 1.37 -43.74
N GLY A 30 -47.57 1.19 -42.89
CA GLY A 30 -48.11 2.08 -41.83
C GLY A 30 -49.45 1.57 -41.26
N THR A 31 -50.30 2.50 -40.80
CA THR A 31 -51.69 2.34 -40.30
C THR A 31 -51.91 1.70 -38.92
N GLN A 32 -52.39 2.53 -37.99
CA GLN A 32 -53.12 2.20 -36.75
C GLN A 32 -54.63 2.40 -37.01
N PRO A 33 -55.51 1.75 -36.23
CA PRO A 33 -56.68 2.47 -35.72
C PRO A 33 -56.89 2.26 -34.20
N ASP A 34 -57.70 3.14 -33.61
CA ASP A 34 -57.98 3.18 -32.17
C ASP A 34 -59.21 2.34 -31.76
N ALA A 35 -59.27 1.98 -30.47
CA ALA A 35 -60.47 1.81 -29.61
C ALA A 35 -61.62 0.86 -30.08
N THR A 36 -62.56 0.38 -29.24
CA THR A 36 -62.97 0.73 -27.86
C THR A 36 -63.67 -0.51 -27.23
N GLU A 37 -63.91 -0.50 -25.92
CA GLU A 37 -64.91 -1.35 -25.20
C GLU A 37 -64.68 -2.89 -25.15
N ALA A 38 -65.18 -3.65 -24.15
CA ALA A 38 -65.54 -3.34 -22.76
C ALA A 38 -65.75 -4.63 -21.91
N ALA A 39 -65.77 -4.46 -20.59
CA ALA A 39 -66.63 -5.16 -19.60
C ALA A 39 -66.26 -6.53 -18.95
N MET A 40 -66.31 -6.50 -17.60
CA MET A 40 -66.85 -7.49 -16.63
C MET A 40 -66.09 -8.77 -16.22
N GLY A 41 -66.19 -9.10 -14.91
CA GLY A 41 -65.79 -10.36 -14.25
C GLY A 41 -64.32 -10.37 -13.78
N GLU A 42 -63.91 -10.09 -12.53
CA GLU A 42 -64.47 -10.33 -11.18
C GLU A 42 -64.20 -11.75 -10.61
N GLU A 43 -63.93 -11.82 -9.30
CA GLU A 43 -63.58 -12.99 -8.46
C GLU A 43 -62.24 -13.74 -8.75
N ALA A 44 -61.66 -14.53 -7.82
CA ALA A 44 -61.48 -14.37 -6.35
C ALA A 44 -60.57 -15.51 -5.82
N ALA A 45 -59.68 -15.22 -4.87
CA ALA A 45 -58.93 -16.20 -4.05
C ALA A 45 -58.04 -17.23 -4.84
N GLY A 46 -57.19 -18.06 -4.21
CA GLY A 46 -56.64 -17.96 -2.86
C GLY A 46 -56.26 -19.31 -2.23
N GLN A 47 -54.95 -19.53 -2.06
CA GLN A 47 -54.30 -20.41 -1.08
C GLN A 47 -54.33 -21.97 -1.18
N GLN A 48 -53.19 -22.54 -0.76
CA GLN A 48 -52.97 -23.81 -0.05
C GLN A 48 -53.12 -25.19 -0.74
N GLY A 49 -52.05 -26.00 -0.60
CA GLY A 49 -52.17 -27.42 -0.21
C GLY A 49 -51.43 -28.46 -1.08
N GLY A 50 -50.64 -29.36 -0.44
CA GLY A 50 -50.34 -30.69 -1.00
C GLY A 50 -48.88 -31.08 -1.31
N ARG A 51 -48.14 -31.53 -0.30
CA ARG A 51 -47.10 -32.59 -0.40
C ARG A 51 -47.71 -33.91 0.12
N PRO A 52 -47.10 -35.09 -0.07
CA PRO A 52 -46.29 -35.62 -1.18
C PRO A 52 -46.81 -37.02 -1.64
N THR A 53 -46.15 -37.74 -2.57
CA THR A 53 -46.18 -39.23 -2.58
C THR A 53 -45.04 -39.88 -3.39
N HIS A 54 -44.90 -41.20 -3.26
CA HIS A 54 -43.73 -42.02 -3.65
C HIS A 54 -43.54 -42.30 -5.15
N ALA A 55 -42.31 -42.68 -5.51
CA ALA A 55 -41.96 -43.44 -6.71
C ALA A 55 -42.28 -44.95 -6.55
N PRO A 56 -42.19 -45.73 -7.63
CA PRO A 56 -41.95 -47.18 -7.58
C PRO A 56 -40.54 -47.55 -8.07
N ASP A 57 -39.88 -48.48 -7.36
CA ASP A 57 -38.72 -49.21 -7.87
C ASP A 57 -39.11 -50.17 -9.00
N THR A 58 -38.16 -50.53 -9.86
CA THR A 58 -38.05 -51.93 -10.32
C THR A 58 -36.60 -52.28 -10.70
N ASP A 59 -36.09 -53.36 -10.11
CA ASP A 59 -34.74 -53.90 -10.33
C ASP A 59 -34.76 -55.00 -11.41
N HIS A 60 -33.78 -54.98 -12.32
CA HIS A 60 -32.97 -56.14 -12.74
C HIS A 60 -32.29 -55.94 -14.11
N SER A 61 -30.95 -55.85 -14.12
CA SER A 61 -30.10 -56.83 -14.80
C SER A 61 -28.61 -56.56 -14.54
N GLN A 62 -27.85 -57.62 -14.25
CA GLN A 62 -26.40 -57.54 -14.02
C GLN A 62 -25.64 -57.60 -15.35
N GLY A 63 -24.73 -56.65 -15.58
CA GLY A 63 -23.82 -56.64 -16.73
C GLY A 63 -22.43 -56.13 -16.32
N THR A 64 -21.43 -57.01 -16.30
CA THR A 64 -20.09 -56.70 -15.77
C THR A 64 -19.28 -55.79 -16.70
N GLY A 65 -19.01 -54.55 -16.27
CA GLY A 65 -18.17 -53.59 -16.96
C GLY A 65 -17.07 -53.00 -16.06
N GLU A 66 -16.11 -53.81 -15.63
CA GLU A 66 -14.91 -53.31 -14.93
C GLU A 66 -14.17 -52.26 -15.77
N SER A 67 -13.80 -51.12 -15.18
CA SER A 67 -13.07 -50.10 -15.91
C SER A 67 -11.64 -50.55 -16.23
N PHE A 68 -11.07 -50.01 -17.31
CA PHE A 68 -9.67 -50.25 -17.68
C PHE A 68 -8.71 -49.92 -16.53
N ALA A 69 -8.99 -48.87 -15.75
CA ALA A 69 -8.22 -48.49 -14.57
C ALA A 69 -8.25 -49.57 -13.46
N GLN A 70 -9.41 -50.18 -13.18
CA GLN A 70 -9.52 -51.27 -12.21
C GLN A 70 -8.75 -52.52 -12.65
N ARG A 71 -8.76 -52.82 -13.96
CA ARG A 71 -7.98 -53.93 -14.53
C ARG A 71 -6.48 -53.68 -14.46
N VAL A 72 -6.03 -52.45 -14.75
CA VAL A 72 -4.63 -52.05 -14.59
C VAL A 72 -4.18 -52.10 -13.13
N GLN A 73 -4.99 -51.61 -12.18
CA GLN A 73 -4.67 -51.72 -10.75
C GLN A 73 -4.64 -53.17 -10.25
N THR A 74 -5.53 -54.03 -10.74
CA THR A 74 -5.56 -55.45 -10.37
C THR A 74 -4.34 -56.19 -10.93
N LEU A 75 -3.98 -55.95 -12.19
CA LEU A 75 -2.76 -56.49 -12.79
C LEU A 75 -1.49 -55.98 -12.11
N ALA A 76 -1.44 -54.70 -11.72
CA ALA A 76 -0.32 -54.15 -10.96
C ALA A 76 -0.16 -54.82 -9.58
N ARG A 77 -1.26 -55.03 -8.84
CA ARG A 77 -1.24 -55.75 -7.56
C ARG A 77 -0.81 -57.22 -7.74
N GLN A 78 -1.27 -57.89 -8.79
CA GLN A 78 -0.85 -59.27 -9.11
C GLN A 78 0.63 -59.35 -9.52
N ALA A 79 1.15 -58.39 -10.28
CA ALA A 79 2.56 -58.32 -10.65
C ALA A 79 3.48 -58.09 -9.43
N VAL A 80 3.09 -57.20 -8.50
CA VAL A 80 3.81 -56.98 -7.24
C VAL A 80 3.79 -58.24 -6.37
N ALA A 81 2.63 -58.91 -6.25
CA ALA A 81 2.52 -60.17 -5.51
C ALA A 81 3.37 -61.31 -6.12
N ALA A 82 3.48 -61.38 -7.45
CA ALA A 82 4.28 -62.38 -8.15
C ALA A 82 5.80 -62.17 -7.99
N LEU A 83 6.25 -60.94 -7.73
CA LEU A 83 7.68 -60.60 -7.60
C LEU A 83 8.21 -60.64 -6.16
N GLY A 84 7.33 -60.51 -5.15
CA GLY A 84 7.69 -60.58 -3.73
C GLY A 84 8.60 -61.77 -3.31
N PRO A 85 8.35 -63.02 -3.78
CA PRO A 85 9.17 -64.17 -3.40
C PRO A 85 10.64 -64.12 -3.86
N LEU A 86 10.96 -63.34 -4.91
CA LEU A 86 12.33 -63.26 -5.44
C LEU A 86 13.23 -62.26 -4.70
N TRP A 87 12.65 -61.32 -3.95
CA TRP A 87 13.42 -60.35 -3.17
C TRP A 87 13.73 -60.85 -1.74
N ALA A 88 12.84 -61.65 -1.17
CA ALA A 88 12.97 -62.17 0.21
C ALA A 88 14.08 -63.23 0.40
N ALA A 89 14.66 -63.76 -0.68
CA ALA A 89 15.64 -64.86 -0.63
C ALA A 89 17.12 -64.42 -0.56
N ALA A 90 17.42 -63.12 -0.69
CA ALA A 90 18.78 -62.63 -0.87
C ALA A 90 19.47 -62.06 0.40
N GLN A 91 18.73 -61.82 1.49
CA GLN A 91 19.27 -61.11 2.67
C GLN A 91 18.84 -61.72 4.02
N ARG A 92 19.41 -62.87 4.36
CA ARG A 92 19.71 -63.32 5.73
C ARG A 92 21.06 -64.04 5.69
N PRO A 93 21.98 -63.79 6.65
CA PRO A 93 21.80 -64.39 7.97
C PRO A 93 22.09 -63.48 9.18
N SER A 94 21.70 -64.00 10.36
CA SER A 94 22.28 -63.74 11.69
C SER A 94 22.55 -62.28 12.11
N SER A 95 21.60 -61.73 12.85
CA SER A 95 21.86 -60.65 13.81
C SER A 95 22.69 -61.15 15.00
N THR A 96 23.69 -60.37 15.42
CA THR A 96 24.09 -60.25 16.83
C THR A 96 24.56 -58.81 17.04
N SER A 97 24.16 -58.20 18.15
CA SER A 97 24.40 -56.79 18.47
C SER A 97 25.80 -56.56 19.07
N VAL A 98 26.29 -55.33 18.93
CA VAL A 98 26.66 -54.45 20.08
C VAL A 98 26.85 -53.01 19.58
N THR A 99 26.65 -52.05 20.48
CA THR A 99 26.59 -50.59 20.29
C THR A 99 27.98 -49.93 20.24
N THR A 100 28.00 -48.60 20.08
CA THR A 100 29.08 -47.64 20.46
C THR A 100 30.17 -47.44 19.41
N GLU A 101 30.67 -46.24 19.11
CA GLU A 101 30.29 -44.80 19.25
C GLU A 101 31.44 -44.00 18.58
N ARG A 102 31.30 -42.69 18.36
CA ARG A 102 32.41 -41.73 18.04
C ARG A 102 33.08 -41.91 16.66
N ASP A 103 33.60 -40.85 16.03
CA ASP A 103 33.57 -39.42 16.33
C ASP A 103 33.83 -38.60 15.05
N MET A 104 33.74 -37.26 15.17
CA MET A 104 34.59 -36.22 14.55
C MET A 104 35.19 -36.36 13.12
N VAL A 105 35.39 -35.29 12.33
CA VAL A 105 34.85 -33.92 12.22
C VAL A 105 35.53 -33.30 10.98
N GLN A 106 35.15 -32.08 10.57
CA GLN A 106 35.94 -31.15 9.74
C GLN A 106 36.16 -31.41 8.22
N SER A 107 35.93 -30.30 7.50
CA SER A 107 36.75 -29.80 6.38
C SER A 107 36.62 -30.48 5.01
N GLY A 108 36.88 -29.69 3.96
CA GLY A 108 36.72 -30.12 2.56
C GLY A 108 36.41 -29.01 1.55
N SER A 109 36.35 -27.73 1.96
CA SER A 109 36.25 -26.63 0.98
C SER A 109 37.49 -26.62 0.08
N THR A 110 37.26 -26.78 -1.22
CA THR A 110 38.26 -26.52 -2.28
C THR A 110 37.75 -25.24 -2.97
N ALA A 111 38.38 -24.07 -2.84
CA ALA A 111 39.72 -23.74 -3.35
C ALA A 111 39.81 -24.16 -4.83
N ARG A 112 40.04 -23.27 -5.82
CA ARG A 112 40.90 -22.08 -5.92
C ARG A 112 40.45 -21.27 -7.17
N SER A 113 40.84 -20.02 -7.45
CA SER A 113 41.48 -18.94 -6.68
C SER A 113 41.74 -17.74 -7.59
N GLN A 114 41.87 -16.54 -7.01
CA GLN A 114 42.83 -15.49 -7.44
C GLN A 114 42.55 -14.75 -8.78
N SER A 115 42.94 -13.48 -8.98
CA SER A 115 43.76 -12.59 -8.13
C SER A 115 43.78 -11.12 -8.59
N GLN A 116 43.85 -10.17 -7.63
CA GLN A 116 44.75 -8.97 -7.61
C GLN A 116 44.50 -7.83 -8.62
N LEU A 117 44.87 -6.54 -8.44
CA LEU A 117 45.40 -5.61 -7.39
C LEU A 117 44.98 -4.18 -7.89
N ASP A 118 44.96 -3.04 -7.20
CA ASP A 118 45.25 -2.50 -5.83
C ASP A 118 44.16 -1.40 -5.56
N ALA A 119 43.95 -0.70 -4.43
CA ALA A 119 44.75 -0.20 -3.29
C ALA A 119 45.52 1.13 -3.50
N GLU A 120 45.62 1.94 -2.43
CA GLU A 120 46.36 3.22 -2.30
C GLU A 120 45.91 4.41 -3.21
N SER A 121 46.02 5.70 -2.86
CA SER A 121 46.26 6.41 -1.57
C SER A 121 45.88 7.92 -1.66
N SER A 122 45.80 8.58 -0.50
CA SER A 122 45.66 10.02 -0.13
C SER A 122 45.78 11.16 -1.17
N ALA A 123 45.02 12.26 -0.96
CA ALA A 123 45.51 13.66 -0.90
C ALA A 123 44.39 14.68 -0.50
N SER A 124 44.72 15.98 -0.32
CA SER A 124 43.81 17.03 0.19
C SER A 124 44.13 18.45 -0.34
N LEU A 125 43.16 19.37 -0.23
CA LEU A 125 43.28 20.86 -0.32
C LEU A 125 43.56 21.47 -1.73
N PRO A 126 43.36 22.81 -1.96
CA PRO A 126 42.62 23.85 -1.20
C PRO A 126 41.60 24.67 -2.05
N ALA A 127 40.95 25.68 -1.44
CA ALA A 127 39.90 26.54 -2.04
C ALA A 127 40.37 27.96 -2.47
N ALA A 128 39.53 28.71 -3.25
CA ALA A 128 39.56 30.20 -3.32
C ALA A 128 38.37 30.87 -4.08
N ARG A 129 37.69 31.85 -3.43
CA ARG A 129 37.27 33.22 -3.92
C ARG A 129 36.34 33.40 -5.16
N GLN A 130 35.57 34.48 -5.36
CA GLN A 130 35.05 35.62 -4.54
C GLN A 130 33.97 36.46 -5.30
N ARG A 131 32.99 37.02 -4.55
CA ARG A 131 32.30 38.34 -4.70
C ARG A 131 31.53 38.76 -5.99
N GLY A 132 30.34 39.33 -5.73
CA GLY A 132 29.60 40.30 -6.56
C GLY A 132 28.09 40.05 -6.40
N VAL A 133 27.30 40.73 -5.56
CA VAL A 133 27.10 42.20 -5.36
C VAL A 133 26.67 42.90 -6.64
N LEU A 134 25.35 43.02 -6.81
CA LEU A 134 24.67 44.12 -7.48
C LEU A 134 23.36 44.42 -6.72
N ASP A 135 22.96 45.68 -6.75
CA ASP A 135 21.74 46.26 -6.16
C ASP A 135 20.99 46.94 -7.30
N ASP A 136 19.72 46.60 -7.50
CA ASP A 136 18.77 47.52 -8.13
C ASP A 136 17.31 47.14 -7.79
N ARG A 137 16.38 48.05 -8.07
CA ARG A 137 14.97 48.00 -7.60
C ARG A 137 13.98 47.76 -8.75
N ASP A 138 12.70 48.00 -8.46
CA ASP A 138 11.57 48.13 -9.39
C ASP A 138 10.94 46.83 -9.95
N VAL A 139 10.22 46.10 -9.09
CA VAL A 139 9.01 45.33 -9.50
C VAL A 139 7.88 45.48 -8.47
N ASP A 140 7.38 46.71 -8.32
CA ASP A 140 6.03 46.96 -7.81
C ASP A 140 5.01 46.98 -8.98
N GLU A 141 3.71 47.10 -8.69
CA GLU A 141 2.60 47.07 -9.67
C GLU A 141 2.30 45.72 -10.38
N ARG A 142 1.73 44.74 -9.64
CA ARG A 142 0.86 43.72 -10.30
C ARG A 142 -0.31 43.13 -9.49
N TYR A 143 -0.40 43.32 -8.17
CA TYR A 143 -1.30 42.51 -7.32
C TYR A 143 -2.61 43.16 -6.80
N GLU A 144 -2.94 44.42 -7.15
CA GLU A 144 -4.25 45.06 -6.82
C GLU A 144 -5.49 44.44 -7.53
N ARG A 145 -5.47 43.15 -7.91
CA ARG A 145 -6.59 42.50 -8.64
C ARG A 145 -7.01 41.12 -8.13
N TYR A 146 -6.41 40.58 -7.08
CA TYR A 146 -6.77 39.24 -6.58
C TYR A 146 -7.82 39.25 -5.44
N ASP A 147 -7.94 40.32 -4.65
CA ASP A 147 -8.84 40.38 -3.48
C ASP A 147 -10.35 40.50 -3.78
N GLN A 148 -10.77 40.87 -5.01
CA GLN A 148 -12.18 41.14 -5.30
C GLN A 148 -13.01 39.92 -5.74
N ALA A 149 -12.39 38.76 -6.00
CA ALA A 149 -13.10 37.58 -6.51
C ALA A 149 -13.65 36.65 -5.41
N ALA A 150 -13.22 36.82 -4.14
CA ALA A 150 -13.53 35.90 -3.03
C ALA A 150 -14.47 36.49 -1.96
N LEU A 151 -15.12 37.63 -2.23
CA LEU A 151 -15.91 38.39 -1.25
C LEU A 151 -17.42 38.50 -1.56
N GLU A 152 -17.92 37.85 -2.61
CA GLU A 152 -19.35 37.82 -2.94
C GLU A 152 -19.98 36.44 -2.64
N GLU A 153 -20.32 36.19 -1.37
CA GLU A 153 -21.54 35.49 -0.87
C GLU A 153 -21.57 35.53 0.68
N ASP A 154 -21.96 36.67 1.28
CA ASP A 154 -22.26 36.79 2.72
C ASP A 154 -23.79 36.75 2.95
N PRO A 155 -24.35 35.68 3.57
CA PRO A 155 -25.79 35.55 3.78
C PRO A 155 -26.32 36.20 5.09
N PHE A 156 -25.55 37.02 5.83
CA PHE A 156 -25.93 37.50 7.17
C PHE A 156 -26.08 39.02 7.37
N ARG A 157 -27.03 39.67 6.65
CA ARG A 157 -27.52 41.01 7.10
C ARG A 157 -28.94 41.45 6.70
N SER A 158 -29.94 41.06 7.48
CA SER A 158 -31.08 41.93 7.83
C SER A 158 -31.76 41.46 9.13
N GLY A 159 -32.29 42.32 10.01
CA GLY A 159 -32.24 43.79 10.06
C GLY A 159 -32.67 44.31 11.44
N VAL A 160 -32.38 45.59 11.75
CA VAL A 160 -32.69 46.22 13.05
C VAL A 160 -33.65 47.39 12.87
N LEU A 161 -34.82 47.35 13.51
CA LEU A 161 -35.69 48.53 13.71
C LEU A 161 -36.50 48.43 15.04
N SER A 162 -36.37 49.48 15.86
CA SER A 162 -37.41 50.06 16.75
C SER A 162 -37.99 49.26 17.96
N SER A 163 -37.44 49.52 19.16
CA SER A 163 -38.04 50.26 20.30
C SER A 163 -39.57 50.22 20.60
N PRO A 164 -40.04 50.49 21.85
CA PRO A 164 -39.41 50.33 23.18
C PRO A 164 -40.37 49.91 24.35
N ARG A 165 -39.84 49.96 25.60
CA ARG A 165 -40.49 50.25 26.91
C ARG A 165 -41.12 49.12 27.78
N ASP A 166 -40.99 49.39 29.10
CA ASP A 166 -41.72 48.90 30.30
C ASP A 166 -41.75 47.37 30.59
N GLY A 167 -41.66 46.86 31.83
CA GLY A 167 -41.31 47.50 33.11
C GLY A 167 -41.58 46.61 34.36
N ALA A 168 -40.95 46.98 35.49
CA ALA A 168 -41.29 46.62 36.90
C ALA A 168 -40.86 45.26 37.56
N HIS A 169 -40.40 45.40 38.82
CA HIS A 169 -40.54 44.52 40.02
C HIS A 169 -39.65 43.28 40.27
N TYR A 170 -38.67 43.48 41.17
CA TYR A 170 -38.41 42.82 42.49
C TYR A 170 -39.43 41.77 43.03
N PRO A 171 -39.09 40.91 44.03
CA PRO A 171 -37.81 40.78 44.77
C PRO A 171 -37.23 39.34 44.95
N ASP A 172 -36.01 39.32 45.50
CA ASP A 172 -35.44 38.44 46.55
C ASP A 172 -36.37 37.48 47.36
N ASP A 173 -35.84 36.31 47.76
CA ASP A 173 -35.51 35.95 49.17
C ASP A 173 -35.28 34.41 49.38
N ARG A 174 -34.59 34.05 50.47
CA ARG A 174 -34.55 32.77 51.23
C ARG A 174 -33.48 31.70 50.96
N ARG A 175 -32.44 31.82 51.81
CA ARG A 175 -31.70 30.73 52.47
C ARG A 175 -32.60 29.67 53.12
N SER A 176 -32.10 28.44 53.31
CA SER A 176 -31.82 27.87 54.66
C SER A 176 -31.18 26.47 54.67
N THR A 177 -30.10 26.29 55.46
CA THR A 177 -29.69 25.13 56.30
C THR A 177 -29.91 23.67 55.82
N ASP A 178 -28.93 22.76 55.78
CA ASP A 178 -27.90 22.32 56.77
C ASP A 178 -28.38 21.14 57.69
N GLN A 179 -27.42 20.34 58.18
CA GLN A 179 -27.53 19.15 59.06
C GLN A 179 -27.97 17.83 58.37
N SER A 180 -27.47 16.63 58.72
CA SER A 180 -26.33 16.22 59.58
C SER A 180 -25.99 14.71 59.41
N ALA A 181 -24.76 14.31 59.79
CA ALA A 181 -24.34 13.17 60.64
C ALA A 181 -25.24 11.88 60.77
N ASP A 182 -24.72 10.65 60.99
CA ASP A 182 -23.44 10.24 61.61
C ASP A 182 -22.93 8.82 61.21
N ALA A 183 -21.71 8.51 61.67
CA ALA A 183 -20.89 7.30 61.44
C ALA A 183 -21.34 5.96 62.09
N TYR A 184 -20.59 4.88 61.79
CA TYR A 184 -20.41 3.66 62.62
C TYR A 184 -19.01 3.03 62.42
N ASP A 185 -18.48 2.37 63.46
CA ASP A 185 -17.16 1.70 63.56
C ASP A 185 -17.03 0.43 62.66
N ALA A 186 -15.86 -0.10 62.24
CA ALA A 186 -14.47 -0.16 62.75
C ALA A 186 -14.16 -1.32 63.74
N ILE A 187 -13.06 -2.06 63.47
CA ILE A 187 -12.37 -3.17 64.22
C ILE A 187 -11.61 -4.04 63.16
N GLU A 188 -10.37 -4.53 63.33
CA GLU A 188 -9.23 -4.16 64.20
C GLU A 188 -7.90 -4.73 63.61
N THR A 189 -6.77 -4.44 64.26
CA THR A 189 -5.35 -4.66 63.88
C THR A 189 -4.85 -6.09 63.65
N ALA A 190 -3.75 -6.23 62.89
CA ALA A 190 -2.53 -6.98 63.30
C ALA A 190 -1.29 -6.61 62.43
N ASP A 191 -0.08 -6.88 62.94
CA ASP A 191 1.24 -6.59 62.36
C ASP A 191 2.13 -7.87 62.33
N HIS A 192 3.28 -7.81 61.63
CA HIS A 192 4.41 -8.75 61.52
C HIS A 192 4.26 -9.95 60.57
N GLY A 193 5.37 -10.36 59.93
CA GLY A 193 5.50 -11.69 59.32
C GLY A 193 6.39 -11.82 58.08
N GLN A 194 7.71 -11.77 58.24
CA GLN A 194 8.69 -12.02 57.16
C GLN A 194 8.73 -13.50 56.71
N GLY A 195 8.39 -13.79 55.44
CA GLY A 195 9.05 -14.83 54.63
C GLY A 195 8.29 -16.12 54.21
N GLY A 196 8.61 -16.59 53.00
CA GLY A 196 8.55 -18.02 52.59
C GLY A 196 7.35 -18.50 51.74
N GLY A 197 7.62 -19.36 50.74
CA GLY A 197 6.63 -20.18 50.00
C GLY A 197 5.85 -19.43 48.90
N ALA A 198 5.99 -19.62 47.58
CA ALA A 198 6.38 -20.74 46.70
C ALA A 198 5.24 -21.67 46.21
N ALA A 199 4.57 -21.27 45.12
CA ALA A 199 3.91 -22.15 44.15
C ALA A 199 3.67 -21.38 42.82
N ALA A 200 3.67 -21.93 41.60
CA ALA A 200 4.57 -22.86 40.91
C ALA A 200 3.87 -23.37 39.63
N VAL A 201 4.11 -22.72 38.49
CA VAL A 201 3.90 -23.28 37.13
C VAL A 201 5.10 -22.83 36.29
N VAL A 202 6.26 -23.47 36.43
CA VAL A 202 6.65 -24.71 35.73
C VAL A 202 6.71 -24.50 34.21
N ALA A 203 7.87 -23.99 33.77
CA ALA A 203 8.38 -24.15 32.41
C ALA A 203 9.84 -24.64 32.55
N THR A 204 10.06 -25.94 32.35
CA THR A 204 11.37 -26.59 32.60
C THR A 204 12.10 -26.88 31.30
N GLN A 205 13.12 -26.06 31.01
CA GLN A 205 14.27 -26.47 30.21
C GLN A 205 15.29 -27.12 31.16
N GLU A 206 15.80 -28.32 30.84
CA GLU A 206 16.93 -28.92 31.56
C GLU A 206 18.26 -28.66 30.82
N PRO A 207 19.29 -28.11 31.49
CA PRO A 207 20.63 -27.93 30.92
C PRO A 207 21.59 -29.08 31.27
N LEU A 208 22.76 -29.06 30.64
CA LEU A 208 23.86 -30.03 30.84
C LEU A 208 24.49 -29.96 32.24
N PRO A 209 24.94 -31.08 32.83
CA PRO A 209 25.89 -31.08 33.93
C PRO A 209 27.33 -30.79 33.45
N SER A 210 28.14 -30.19 34.33
CA SER A 210 29.51 -29.72 34.05
C SER A 210 30.62 -30.66 34.59
N ALA A 211 31.89 -30.34 34.31
CA ALA A 211 33.04 -31.17 34.66
C ALA A 211 33.93 -30.56 35.76
N ALA A 212 34.13 -31.34 36.84
CA ALA A 212 35.20 -31.24 37.86
C ALA A 212 35.20 -32.56 38.69
N ALA A 213 36.22 -33.02 39.43
CA ALA A 213 37.47 -32.39 39.83
C ALA A 213 38.62 -33.41 40.12
N TRP A 214 39.84 -33.09 39.66
CA TRP A 214 41.16 -33.18 40.34
C TRP A 214 41.76 -34.52 40.87
N ALA A 215 43.10 -34.57 40.81
CA ALA A 215 44.07 -35.39 41.60
C ALA A 215 44.11 -36.94 41.38
N GLU A 216 45.26 -37.64 41.43
CA GLU A 216 46.68 -37.29 41.21
C GLU A 216 47.53 -38.58 41.00
N ASP A 217 48.80 -38.41 40.63
CA ASP A 217 49.93 -39.37 40.67
C ASP A 217 49.89 -40.78 39.99
N ALA A 218 50.70 -40.89 38.94
CA ALA A 218 51.85 -41.79 38.80
C ALA A 218 51.75 -43.35 38.76
N ALA A 219 52.35 -43.86 37.67
CA ALA A 219 53.11 -45.12 37.51
C ALA A 219 52.38 -46.44 37.11
N PRO A 220 53.04 -47.30 36.28
CA PRO A 220 52.48 -48.56 35.73
C PRO A 220 52.89 -49.81 36.58
N PRO A 221 52.56 -51.10 36.25
CA PRO A 221 52.12 -51.61 34.94
C PRO A 221 51.10 -52.79 34.91
N SER A 222 50.88 -53.31 33.69
CA SER A 222 50.59 -54.72 33.34
C SER A 222 49.32 -55.43 33.87
N PRO A 223 48.36 -55.77 32.98
CA PRO A 223 47.26 -56.66 33.31
C PRO A 223 47.61 -58.16 33.12
N SER A 224 47.42 -58.95 34.17
CA SER A 224 47.22 -60.41 34.08
C SER A 224 45.84 -60.76 34.68
N GLY A 225 44.93 -61.49 34.03
CA GLY A 225 44.98 -62.15 32.73
C GLY A 225 44.64 -63.63 32.83
N GLN A 226 43.40 -64.00 32.51
CA GLN A 226 42.90 -65.39 32.41
C GLN A 226 41.62 -65.43 31.56
N ARG A 227 41.24 -66.51 30.85
CA ARG A 227 42.01 -67.41 29.94
C ARG A 227 40.99 -68.26 29.15
N SER A 228 40.92 -68.11 27.83
CA SER A 228 40.36 -69.10 26.89
C SER A 228 40.59 -68.60 25.45
N GLU A 229 41.77 -68.81 24.86
CA GLU A 229 42.11 -69.99 24.04
C GLU A 229 41.53 -69.95 22.60
N GLU A 230 42.10 -69.02 21.82
CA GLU A 230 42.62 -69.22 20.46
C GLU A 230 42.09 -70.39 19.60
N ARG A 231 41.40 -70.04 18.50
CA ARG A 231 41.54 -70.75 17.22
C ARG A 231 41.77 -69.74 16.09
N ARG A 232 42.83 -69.95 15.30
CA ARG A 232 43.15 -69.12 14.12
C ARG A 232 42.45 -69.68 12.88
N SER A 233 41.91 -68.78 12.06
CA SER A 233 41.51 -69.06 10.67
C SER A 233 42.48 -68.35 9.72
N PRO A 234 42.81 -68.94 8.54
CA PRO A 234 43.85 -68.41 7.66
C PRO A 234 43.39 -67.16 6.89
N LEU A 235 44.37 -66.32 6.52
CA LEU A 235 44.17 -65.12 5.69
C LEU A 235 43.79 -65.52 4.26
N ILE A 236 42.69 -64.95 3.75
CA ILE A 236 42.31 -65.07 2.33
C ILE A 236 42.93 -63.90 1.57
N ALA A 237 43.75 -64.19 0.55
CA ALA A 237 44.35 -63.17 -0.30
C ALA A 237 43.32 -62.58 -1.28
N TRP A 238 43.24 -61.25 -1.35
CA TRP A 238 42.33 -60.55 -2.26
C TRP A 238 42.87 -60.58 -3.70
N GLN A 239 42.04 -60.95 -4.66
CA GLN A 239 42.34 -60.85 -6.09
C GLN A 239 41.44 -59.78 -6.72
N PRO A 240 41.96 -58.91 -7.61
CA PRO A 240 41.17 -57.87 -8.25
C PRO A 240 40.10 -58.48 -9.19
N PRO A 241 38.91 -57.87 -9.29
CA PRO A 241 37.81 -58.42 -10.08
C PRO A 241 38.14 -58.45 -11.57
N VAL A 242 38.11 -59.64 -12.17
CA VAL A 242 38.28 -59.82 -13.61
C VAL A 242 37.07 -59.27 -14.34
N ALA A 243 37.27 -58.29 -15.23
CA ALA A 243 36.21 -57.73 -16.06
C ALA A 243 35.51 -58.84 -16.86
N PRO A 244 34.15 -58.92 -16.84
CA PRO A 244 33.44 -60.02 -17.47
C PRO A 244 33.67 -60.01 -18.99
N LYS A 245 33.98 -61.19 -19.55
CA LYS A 245 34.15 -61.37 -20.99
C LYS A 245 32.89 -60.85 -21.70
N ARG A 246 33.06 -59.87 -22.60
CA ARG A 246 31.98 -59.32 -23.44
C ARG A 246 31.24 -60.49 -24.07
N ALA A 247 29.94 -60.61 -23.80
CA ALA A 247 29.14 -61.68 -24.39
C ALA A 247 29.07 -61.46 -25.91
N THR A 248 29.58 -62.42 -26.68
CA THR A 248 29.58 -62.37 -28.15
C THR A 248 28.75 -63.52 -28.70
N GLY A 249 27.53 -63.24 -29.15
CA GLY A 249 26.58 -64.23 -29.65
C GLY A 249 25.13 -63.80 -29.46
N ALA A 250 24.18 -64.66 -29.85
CA ALA A 250 22.75 -64.33 -29.86
C ALA A 250 22.20 -63.87 -28.49
N ARG A 251 22.67 -64.45 -27.39
CA ARG A 251 22.26 -64.06 -26.02
C ARG A 251 22.66 -62.63 -25.65
N ALA A 252 23.78 -62.12 -26.18
CA ALA A 252 24.20 -60.73 -25.96
C ALA A 252 23.32 -59.75 -26.71
N ARG A 253 22.92 -60.11 -27.95
CA ARG A 253 21.94 -59.35 -28.73
C ARG A 253 20.57 -59.35 -28.02
N LEU A 254 20.18 -60.46 -27.39
CA LEU A 254 18.97 -60.53 -26.57
C LEU A 254 19.02 -59.55 -25.39
N PHE A 255 20.09 -59.55 -24.59
CA PHE A 255 20.21 -58.60 -23.46
C PHE A 255 20.28 -57.13 -23.92
N ALA A 256 20.96 -56.85 -25.04
CA ALA A 256 20.99 -55.50 -25.61
C ALA A 256 19.60 -55.05 -26.11
N LEU A 257 18.84 -55.94 -26.74
CA LEU A 257 17.46 -55.69 -27.18
C LEU A 257 16.50 -55.50 -25.99
N VAL A 258 16.67 -56.26 -24.90
CA VAL A 258 15.88 -56.09 -23.66
C VAL A 258 16.20 -54.76 -22.98
N ALA A 259 17.47 -54.39 -22.87
CA ALA A 259 17.86 -53.08 -22.33
C ALA A 259 17.32 -51.92 -23.19
N LEU A 260 17.39 -52.05 -24.52
CA LEU A 260 16.82 -51.09 -25.46
C LEU A 260 15.29 -51.00 -25.34
N SER A 261 14.59 -52.14 -25.21
CA SER A 261 13.13 -52.15 -25.06
C SER A 261 12.67 -51.58 -23.73
N ILE A 262 13.43 -51.78 -22.64
CA ILE A 262 13.15 -51.14 -21.35
C ILE A 262 13.33 -49.63 -21.46
N LEU A 263 14.42 -49.15 -22.05
CA LEU A 263 14.65 -47.71 -22.23
C LEU A 263 13.60 -47.05 -23.14
N LEU A 264 13.21 -47.72 -24.22
CA LEU A 264 12.11 -47.27 -25.09
C LEU A 264 10.77 -47.27 -24.35
N LEU A 265 10.50 -48.29 -23.52
CA LEU A 265 9.31 -48.36 -22.67
C LEU A 265 9.30 -47.22 -21.63
N THR A 266 10.44 -46.86 -21.03
CA THR A 266 10.54 -45.71 -20.13
C THR A 266 10.20 -44.41 -20.85
N VAL A 267 10.72 -44.19 -22.06
CA VAL A 267 10.36 -43.01 -22.89
C VAL A 267 8.88 -42.99 -23.22
N VAL A 268 8.29 -44.14 -23.60
CA VAL A 268 6.85 -44.25 -23.91
C VAL A 268 5.98 -44.07 -22.67
N ILE A 269 6.38 -44.57 -21.50
CA ILE A 269 5.66 -44.36 -20.23
C ILE A 269 5.74 -42.89 -19.82
N VAL A 270 6.91 -42.26 -19.86
CA VAL A 270 7.06 -40.83 -19.57
C VAL A 270 6.21 -40.00 -20.52
N ALA A 271 6.30 -40.24 -21.83
CA ALA A 271 5.48 -39.56 -22.83
C ALA A 271 3.98 -39.80 -22.64
N SER A 272 3.56 -41.02 -22.26
CA SER A 272 2.15 -41.32 -22.01
C SER A 272 1.64 -40.71 -20.71
N VAL A 273 2.49 -40.58 -19.69
CA VAL A 273 2.14 -39.89 -18.44
C VAL A 273 2.03 -38.39 -18.72
N THR A 274 3.01 -37.77 -19.36
CA THR A 274 2.95 -36.33 -19.71
C THR A 274 1.82 -36.01 -20.68
N TRP A 275 1.42 -36.93 -21.55
CA TRP A 275 0.25 -36.76 -22.43
C TRP A 275 -1.08 -36.88 -21.69
N VAL A 276 -1.19 -37.74 -20.67
CA VAL A 276 -2.38 -37.85 -19.83
C VAL A 276 -2.48 -36.68 -18.84
N THR A 277 -1.39 -36.29 -18.18
CA THR A 277 -1.38 -35.09 -17.32
C THR A 277 -1.62 -33.83 -18.15
N GLY A 278 -0.95 -33.67 -19.30
CA GLY A 278 -1.18 -32.53 -20.19
C GLY A 278 -2.64 -32.41 -20.65
N ARG A 279 -3.30 -33.54 -20.97
CA ARG A 279 -4.74 -33.55 -21.28
C ARG A 279 -5.63 -33.20 -20.09
N ASN A 280 -5.31 -33.66 -18.89
CA ASN A 280 -6.05 -33.30 -17.69
C ASN A 280 -5.86 -31.81 -17.36
N ASN A 281 -4.63 -31.29 -17.44
CA ASN A 281 -4.32 -29.88 -17.19
C ASN A 281 -5.03 -28.95 -18.19
N VAL A 282 -5.08 -29.30 -19.49
CA VAL A 282 -5.85 -28.53 -20.49
C VAL A 282 -7.35 -28.60 -20.21
N ALA A 283 -7.89 -29.77 -19.86
CA ALA A 283 -9.31 -29.92 -19.53
C ALA A 283 -9.71 -29.18 -18.23
N GLU A 284 -8.78 -28.99 -17.30
CA GLU A 284 -8.99 -28.17 -16.10
C GLU A 284 -8.85 -26.67 -16.41
N ALA A 285 -7.84 -26.27 -17.18
CA ALA A 285 -7.65 -24.88 -17.59
C ALA A 285 -8.84 -24.35 -18.42
N GLU A 286 -9.48 -25.15 -19.27
CA GLU A 286 -10.71 -24.74 -19.96
C GLU A 286 -11.86 -24.48 -18.97
N ARG A 287 -11.99 -25.23 -17.86
CA ARG A 287 -12.99 -24.94 -16.81
C ARG A 287 -12.67 -23.65 -16.07
N VAL A 288 -11.40 -23.40 -15.79
CA VAL A 288 -10.95 -22.16 -15.15
C VAL A 288 -11.17 -20.96 -16.10
N LEU A 289 -11.01 -21.14 -17.42
CA LEU A 289 -11.39 -20.14 -18.42
C LEU A 289 -12.92 -19.95 -18.52
N ASP A 290 -13.73 -21.01 -18.43
CA ASP A 290 -15.19 -20.90 -18.36
C ASP A 290 -15.61 -20.09 -17.09
N MET A 291 -14.91 -20.27 -15.97
CA MET A 291 -15.11 -19.48 -14.75
C MET A 291 -14.62 -18.03 -14.89
N ALA A 292 -13.52 -17.79 -15.60
CA ALA A 292 -13.04 -16.44 -15.88
C ALA A 292 -14.03 -15.68 -16.78
N GLU A 293 -14.54 -16.33 -17.84
CA GLU A 293 -15.54 -15.78 -18.76
C GLU A 293 -16.88 -15.51 -18.05
N ALA A 294 -17.32 -16.40 -17.16
CA ALA A 294 -18.50 -16.17 -16.32
C ALA A 294 -18.37 -14.95 -15.40
N ASN A 295 -17.17 -14.69 -14.85
CA ASN A 295 -16.91 -13.49 -14.06
C ASN A 295 -16.81 -12.23 -14.95
N PHE A 296 -16.19 -12.30 -16.12
CA PHE A 296 -16.17 -11.20 -17.10
C PHE A 296 -17.56 -10.81 -17.60
N LEU A 297 -18.47 -11.77 -17.80
CA LEU A 297 -19.89 -11.52 -18.12
C LEU A 297 -20.64 -10.93 -16.91
N SER A 298 -20.32 -11.37 -15.69
CA SER A 298 -20.87 -10.80 -14.46
C SER A 298 -20.41 -9.35 -14.24
N ALA A 299 -19.19 -9.01 -14.67
CA ALA A 299 -18.67 -7.64 -14.63
C ALA A 299 -19.44 -6.71 -15.60
N GLN A 300 -19.63 -7.14 -16.85
CA GLN A 300 -20.46 -6.39 -17.82
C GLN A 300 -21.89 -6.17 -17.29
N THR A 301 -22.50 -7.21 -16.70
CA THR A 301 -23.84 -7.11 -16.08
C THR A 301 -23.89 -6.10 -14.92
N ALA A 302 -22.78 -5.87 -14.22
CA ALA A 302 -22.67 -4.85 -13.18
C ALA A 302 -22.45 -3.44 -13.78
N LEU A 303 -21.67 -3.32 -14.86
CA LEU A 303 -21.49 -2.06 -15.61
C LEU A 303 -22.79 -1.58 -16.26
N ASP A 304 -23.63 -2.50 -16.77
CA ASP A 304 -24.96 -2.21 -17.32
C ASP A 304 -25.92 -1.53 -16.29
N VAL A 305 -25.60 -1.59 -15.00
CA VAL A 305 -26.35 -0.96 -13.90
C VAL A 305 -25.50 0.03 -13.07
N ASP A 306 -24.35 0.47 -13.61
CA ASP A 306 -23.37 1.39 -13.00
C ASP A 306 -22.75 0.92 -11.66
N ASP A 307 -22.84 -0.37 -11.33
CA ASP A 307 -22.12 -0.96 -10.19
C ASP A 307 -20.65 -1.25 -10.56
N LYS A 308 -19.89 -0.17 -10.71
CA LYS A 308 -18.45 -0.19 -10.99
C LYS A 308 -17.64 -0.93 -9.91
N ALA A 309 -18.12 -0.95 -8.66
CA ALA A 309 -17.44 -1.62 -7.55
C ALA A 309 -17.50 -3.15 -7.70
N THR A 310 -18.69 -3.70 -7.95
CA THR A 310 -18.87 -5.12 -8.28
C THR A 310 -18.21 -5.47 -9.61
N ALA A 311 -18.26 -4.58 -10.61
CA ALA A 311 -17.60 -4.80 -11.89
C ALA A 311 -16.08 -5.01 -11.74
N ARG A 312 -15.37 -4.11 -11.03
CA ARG A 312 -13.92 -4.29 -10.81
C ARG A 312 -13.61 -5.55 -10.00
N LEU A 313 -14.41 -5.88 -8.98
CA LEU A 313 -14.24 -7.12 -8.21
C LEU A 313 -14.29 -8.34 -9.14
N ARG A 314 -15.31 -8.43 -10.01
CA ARG A 314 -15.48 -9.53 -10.96
C ARG A 314 -14.38 -9.56 -12.04
N LEU A 315 -13.91 -8.41 -12.52
CA LEU A 315 -12.77 -8.34 -13.44
C LEU A 315 -11.47 -8.85 -12.80
N ASN A 316 -11.20 -8.48 -11.55
CA ASN A 316 -10.03 -8.97 -10.81
C ASN A 316 -10.10 -10.48 -10.54
N GLU A 317 -11.28 -11.01 -10.19
CA GLU A 317 -11.51 -12.46 -10.06
C GLU A 317 -11.30 -13.18 -11.40
N ALA A 318 -11.80 -12.62 -12.51
CA ALA A 318 -11.60 -13.15 -13.85
C ALA A 318 -10.10 -13.18 -14.24
N GLN A 319 -9.36 -12.11 -13.95
CA GLN A 319 -7.91 -12.05 -14.19
C GLN A 319 -7.14 -13.08 -13.34
N GLY A 320 -7.53 -13.27 -12.07
CA GLY A 320 -6.94 -14.27 -11.19
C GLY A 320 -7.10 -15.70 -11.74
N LEU A 321 -8.31 -16.04 -12.20
CA LEU A 321 -8.60 -17.32 -12.84
C LEU A 321 -7.84 -17.48 -14.17
N LEU A 322 -7.73 -16.42 -14.98
CA LEU A 322 -6.98 -16.44 -16.24
C LEU A 322 -5.48 -16.72 -16.02
N ASN A 323 -4.91 -16.10 -14.98
CA ASN A 323 -3.54 -16.37 -14.54
C ASN A 323 -3.41 -17.85 -14.10
N GLU A 324 -4.34 -18.37 -13.29
CA GLU A 324 -4.36 -19.79 -12.88
C GLU A 324 -4.40 -20.74 -14.09
N ALA A 325 -5.34 -20.56 -15.01
CA ALA A 325 -5.47 -21.36 -16.24
C ALA A 325 -4.17 -21.38 -17.07
N THR A 326 -3.49 -20.23 -17.14
CA THR A 326 -2.20 -20.09 -17.83
C THR A 326 -1.09 -20.89 -17.12
N THR A 327 -1.04 -20.87 -15.77
CA THR A 327 -0.07 -21.67 -15.01
C THR A 327 -0.33 -23.19 -15.09
N LEU A 328 -1.59 -23.62 -15.20
CA LEU A 328 -1.94 -25.04 -15.31
C LEU A 328 -1.39 -25.70 -16.59
N VAL A 329 -1.40 -24.97 -17.71
CA VAL A 329 -0.96 -25.51 -19.01
C VAL A 329 0.52 -25.22 -19.30
N GLY A 330 1.03 -24.06 -18.87
CA GLY A 330 2.43 -23.67 -19.08
C GLY A 330 2.81 -23.39 -20.55
N THR A 331 1.83 -23.38 -21.46
CA THR A 331 1.96 -22.95 -22.86
C THR A 331 0.82 -22.00 -23.21
N ARG A 332 1.05 -21.10 -24.17
CA ARG A 332 0.08 -20.09 -24.63
C ARG A 332 -1.29 -20.70 -24.97
N LEU A 333 -2.36 -20.06 -24.50
CA LEU A 333 -3.76 -20.41 -24.74
C LEU A 333 -4.46 -19.24 -25.44
N GLU A 334 -4.81 -19.39 -26.71
CA GLU A 334 -5.40 -18.30 -27.53
C GLU A 334 -6.69 -17.72 -26.93
N ARG A 335 -7.52 -18.58 -26.29
CA ARG A 335 -8.72 -18.16 -25.54
C ARG A 335 -8.36 -17.31 -24.31
N ALA A 336 -7.29 -17.66 -23.59
CA ALA A 336 -6.82 -16.88 -22.44
C ALA A 336 -6.23 -15.53 -22.90
N ASP A 337 -5.41 -15.52 -23.95
CA ASP A 337 -4.87 -14.26 -24.52
C ASP A 337 -6.01 -13.29 -24.90
N THR A 338 -7.06 -13.82 -25.54
CA THR A 338 -8.21 -13.04 -26.05
C THR A 338 -9.07 -12.51 -24.91
N LEU A 339 -9.37 -13.36 -23.91
CA LEU A 339 -10.14 -12.95 -22.73
C LEU A 339 -9.36 -11.96 -21.86
N GLY A 340 -8.04 -12.12 -21.77
CA GLY A 340 -7.16 -11.23 -21.00
C GLY A 340 -7.16 -9.81 -21.56
N ALA A 341 -6.98 -9.67 -22.88
CA ALA A 341 -7.06 -8.36 -23.53
C ALA A 341 -8.42 -7.65 -23.33
N LEU A 342 -9.52 -8.40 -23.19
CA LEU A 342 -10.84 -7.85 -22.86
C LEU A 342 -10.96 -7.44 -21.38
N ILE A 343 -10.48 -8.27 -20.45
CA ILE A 343 -10.45 -7.95 -19.02
C ILE A 343 -9.55 -6.72 -18.75
N GLU A 344 -8.38 -6.66 -19.37
CA GLU A 344 -7.45 -5.52 -19.31
C GLU A 344 -8.09 -4.24 -19.88
N GLN A 345 -8.85 -4.32 -20.99
CA GLN A 345 -9.56 -3.19 -21.56
C GLN A 345 -10.64 -2.63 -20.61
N GLU A 346 -11.48 -3.50 -20.05
CA GLU A 346 -12.54 -3.06 -19.12
C GLU A 346 -11.94 -2.56 -17.80
N LEU A 347 -10.87 -3.18 -17.29
CA LEU A 347 -10.13 -2.68 -16.12
C LEU A 347 -9.52 -1.30 -16.40
N ALA A 348 -8.91 -1.07 -17.55
CA ALA A 348 -8.36 0.24 -17.91
C ALA A 348 -9.45 1.32 -18.03
N GLY A 349 -10.60 0.97 -18.63
CA GLY A 349 -11.77 1.86 -18.74
C GLY A 349 -12.42 2.20 -17.41
N LEU A 350 -12.41 1.27 -16.45
CA LEU A 350 -12.95 1.46 -15.10
C LEU A 350 -11.96 2.21 -14.19
N LEU A 351 -10.69 1.84 -14.23
CA LEU A 351 -9.65 2.42 -13.38
C LEU A 351 -9.18 3.82 -13.81
N GLN A 352 -9.45 4.26 -15.04
CA GLN A 352 -9.15 5.61 -15.53
C GLN A 352 -7.73 6.07 -15.17
N ILE A 353 -6.72 5.25 -15.48
CA ILE A 353 -5.33 5.54 -15.13
C ILE A 353 -4.79 6.64 -16.04
N ARG A 354 -4.56 7.84 -15.48
CA ARG A 354 -3.91 8.95 -16.17
C ARG A 354 -2.40 8.93 -15.85
N PRO A 355 -1.51 8.81 -16.85
CA PRO A 355 -0.08 8.76 -16.61
C PRO A 355 0.50 10.15 -16.26
N LEU A 356 1.28 10.22 -15.18
CA LEU A 356 2.10 11.38 -14.81
C LEU A 356 3.32 11.45 -15.74
N GLN A 357 3.11 12.01 -16.93
CA GLN A 357 4.16 12.19 -17.93
C GLN A 357 5.25 13.15 -17.42
N ALA A 358 6.50 12.95 -17.86
CA ALA A 358 7.64 13.82 -17.55
C ALA A 358 8.15 13.83 -16.08
N LEU A 359 7.79 12.86 -15.22
CA LEU A 359 8.50 12.57 -13.95
C LEU A 359 9.94 12.04 -14.14
N ALA A 360 10.60 12.37 -15.26
CA ALA A 360 11.92 11.86 -15.64
C ALA A 360 13.08 12.69 -15.07
N ALA A 361 12.81 13.89 -14.56
CA ALA A 361 13.75 14.73 -13.85
C ALA A 361 13.12 15.18 -12.53
N PRO A 362 13.73 14.86 -11.37
CA PRO A 362 13.26 15.38 -10.09
C PRO A 362 13.62 16.86 -9.95
N LEU A 363 12.78 17.61 -9.22
CA LEU A 363 13.02 18.99 -8.84
C LEU A 363 14.06 19.08 -7.70
N VAL A 364 14.04 18.11 -6.78
CA VAL A 364 15.06 17.89 -5.73
C VAL A 364 15.33 16.40 -5.60
N GLN A 365 16.60 16.02 -5.42
CA GLN A 365 16.99 14.66 -5.00
C GLN A 365 17.50 14.70 -3.56
N PHE A 366 16.90 13.91 -2.67
CA PHE A 366 17.25 13.87 -1.26
C PHE A 366 18.39 12.87 -0.97
N PRO A 367 19.22 13.11 0.07
CA PRO A 367 20.25 12.16 0.49
C PRO A 367 19.63 10.92 1.18
N PRO A 368 20.33 9.77 1.22
CA PRO A 368 19.74 8.49 1.66
C PRO A 368 19.23 8.45 3.11
N GLU A 369 19.74 9.32 3.98
CA GLU A 369 19.31 9.46 5.38
C GLU A 369 18.07 10.34 5.58
N ALA A 370 17.61 11.03 4.52
CA ALA A 370 16.43 11.88 4.57
C ALA A 370 15.15 11.04 4.75
N GLN A 371 14.21 11.57 5.53
CA GLN A 371 12.83 11.08 5.59
C GLN A 371 11.90 12.29 5.43
N PRO A 372 11.78 12.84 4.21
CA PRO A 372 10.83 13.91 3.93
C PRO A 372 9.40 13.40 4.21
N GLN A 373 8.59 14.20 4.90
CA GLN A 373 7.19 13.86 5.22
C GLN A 373 6.22 14.83 4.54
N ARG A 374 6.45 16.14 4.67
CA ARG A 374 5.55 17.18 4.14
C ARG A 374 6.29 18.14 3.23
N VAL A 375 5.58 18.59 2.19
CA VAL A 375 5.97 19.68 1.30
C VAL A 375 4.96 20.82 1.46
N VAL A 376 5.45 22.03 1.64
CA VAL A 376 4.66 23.28 1.66
C VAL A 376 5.23 24.19 0.59
N VAL A 377 4.37 24.79 -0.24
CA VAL A 377 4.78 25.69 -1.34
C VAL A 377 4.02 27.00 -1.24
N SER A 378 4.71 28.13 -1.42
CA SER A 378 4.11 29.43 -1.71
C SER A 378 4.94 30.13 -2.78
N ASP A 379 4.30 30.49 -3.90
CA ASP A 379 4.93 31.17 -5.03
C ASP A 379 6.17 30.43 -5.59
N GLN A 380 7.36 30.82 -5.13
CA GLN A 380 8.67 30.25 -5.49
C GLN A 380 9.36 29.56 -4.30
N ASP A 381 8.85 29.72 -3.08
CA ASP A 381 9.40 29.18 -1.85
C ASP A 381 8.83 27.77 -1.59
N ILE A 382 9.69 26.75 -1.63
CA ILE A 382 9.35 25.35 -1.33
C ILE A 382 9.99 24.95 0.00
N TYR A 383 9.20 24.45 0.93
CA TYR A 383 9.64 24.01 2.25
C TYR A 383 9.42 22.51 2.44
N ILE A 384 10.46 21.79 2.87
CA ILE A 384 10.43 20.34 3.10
C ILE A 384 10.73 20.03 4.56
N LEU A 385 9.77 19.38 5.23
CA LEU A 385 9.97 18.80 6.56
C LEU A 385 10.62 17.42 6.43
N ASP A 386 11.87 17.31 6.92
CA ASP A 386 12.63 16.06 6.96
C ASP A 386 12.70 15.53 8.40
N THR A 387 11.94 14.47 8.69
CA THR A 387 11.92 13.85 10.02
C THR A 387 13.03 12.81 10.23
N GLY A 388 13.83 12.51 9.21
CA GLY A 388 15.02 11.67 9.30
C GLY A 388 16.22 12.47 9.81
N ARG A 389 16.43 13.65 9.22
CA ARG A 389 17.44 14.64 9.65
C ARG A 389 16.94 15.63 10.71
N GLN A 390 15.64 15.58 11.06
CA GLN A 390 15.00 16.42 12.09
C GLN A 390 15.16 17.93 11.84
N LEU A 391 14.88 18.35 10.60
CA LEU A 391 15.04 19.72 10.15
C LEU A 391 14.00 20.12 9.10
N VAL A 392 13.89 21.42 8.86
CA VAL A 392 13.14 22.01 7.74
C VAL A 392 14.15 22.56 6.74
N GLN A 393 14.01 22.19 5.46
CA GLN A 393 14.72 22.82 4.35
C GLN A 393 13.83 23.83 3.64
N HIS A 394 14.45 24.86 3.07
CA HIS A 394 13.91 25.76 2.06
C HIS A 394 14.63 25.56 0.73
N TYR A 395 13.89 25.70 -0.37
CA TYR A 395 14.39 25.70 -1.74
C TYR A 395 13.68 26.83 -2.50
N GLU A 396 14.44 27.69 -3.18
CA GLU A 396 13.90 28.70 -4.11
C GLU A 396 13.78 28.09 -5.52
N MET A 397 12.60 28.22 -6.15
CA MET A 397 12.31 27.69 -7.48
C MET A 397 12.31 28.79 -8.56
N ASP A 398 12.88 28.49 -9.73
CA ASP A 398 12.66 29.24 -10.97
C ASP A 398 11.41 28.71 -11.71
N PRO A 399 10.28 29.44 -11.73
CA PRO A 399 9.08 29.02 -12.46
C PRO A 399 9.23 29.09 -13.99
N THR A 400 10.27 29.74 -14.50
CA THR A 400 10.57 29.85 -15.94
C THR A 400 11.24 28.58 -16.48
N ASN A 401 12.20 28.05 -15.71
CA ASN A 401 13.03 26.91 -16.09
C ASN A 401 12.64 25.60 -15.37
N ASN A 402 11.74 25.67 -14.37
CA ASN A 402 11.24 24.56 -13.58
C ASN A 402 12.36 23.78 -12.85
N ILE A 403 13.21 24.53 -12.14
CA ILE A 403 14.37 24.04 -11.37
C ILE A 403 14.44 24.75 -10.02
N VAL A 404 15.14 24.16 -9.03
CA VAL A 404 15.57 24.89 -7.82
C VAL A 404 16.90 25.61 -8.08
N MET A 405 17.07 26.79 -7.48
CA MET A 405 18.29 27.60 -7.57
C MET A 405 19.45 26.99 -6.78
N ASN A 406 19.14 26.37 -5.63
CA ASN A 406 20.06 25.64 -4.77
C ASN A 406 19.56 24.19 -4.64
N VAL A 407 20.33 23.21 -5.09
CA VAL A 407 19.95 21.78 -5.08
C VAL A 407 20.18 21.09 -3.72
N ASP A 408 21.06 21.65 -2.87
CA ASP A 408 21.32 21.14 -1.52
C ASP A 408 20.28 21.69 -0.50
N GLY A 409 19.58 22.76 -0.89
CA GLY A 409 18.64 23.52 -0.05
C GLY A 409 19.33 24.35 1.04
N ASP A 410 18.55 25.18 1.71
CA ASP A 410 18.99 25.96 2.87
C ASP A 410 18.24 25.47 4.12
N THR A 411 18.94 25.33 5.26
CA THR A 411 18.32 24.85 6.50
C THR A 411 17.64 25.99 7.22
N VAL A 412 16.31 25.90 7.34
CA VAL A 412 15.44 26.88 8.00
C VAL A 412 15.51 26.79 9.52
N LEU A 413 15.44 25.56 10.02
CA LEU A 413 15.42 25.23 11.45
C LEU A 413 15.78 23.75 11.63
N ALA A 414 16.55 23.41 12.65
CA ALA A 414 16.92 22.03 13.00
C ALA A 414 16.69 21.72 14.49
N GLN A 415 16.45 20.45 14.81
CA GLN A 415 16.36 20.00 16.20
C GLN A 415 17.66 20.31 16.96
N GLY A 416 17.52 20.93 18.13
CA GLY A 416 18.65 21.37 18.95
C GLY A 416 19.08 22.82 18.75
N ASP A 417 18.56 23.52 17.74
CA ASP A 417 18.73 24.98 17.61
C ASP A 417 18.13 25.72 18.82
N SER A 418 18.65 26.92 19.11
CA SER A 418 18.27 27.73 20.28
C SER A 418 17.68 29.07 19.85
N ILE A 419 16.38 29.11 19.62
CA ILE A 419 15.63 30.29 19.17
C ILE A 419 14.86 30.90 20.34
N ASP A 420 15.07 32.20 20.63
CA ASP A 420 14.40 32.97 21.69
C ASP A 420 14.35 32.29 23.06
N GLY A 421 15.44 31.59 23.42
CA GLY A 421 15.59 30.87 24.68
C GLY A 421 14.87 29.52 24.75
N ALA A 422 14.23 29.06 23.67
CA ALA A 422 13.74 27.70 23.52
C ALA A 422 14.72 26.85 22.69
N THR A 423 14.91 25.60 23.09
CA THR A 423 15.55 24.59 22.24
C THR A 423 14.51 23.94 21.34
N VAL A 424 14.75 23.90 20.04
CA VAL A 424 13.89 23.22 19.06
C VAL A 424 13.87 21.72 19.36
N GLY A 425 12.68 21.18 19.58
CA GLY A 425 12.42 19.78 19.85
C GLY A 425 12.49 18.90 18.59
N ARG A 426 11.91 17.70 18.68
CA ARG A 426 11.63 16.87 17.50
C ARG A 426 10.62 17.62 16.62
N MET A 427 10.85 17.76 15.33
CA MET A 427 9.88 18.36 14.41
C MET A 427 8.58 17.54 14.36
N VAL A 428 7.44 18.22 14.36
CA VAL A 428 6.10 17.64 14.20
C VAL A 428 5.57 17.96 12.82
N ASP A 429 5.34 19.24 12.52
CA ASP A 429 4.69 19.66 11.27
C ASP A 429 5.03 21.12 10.86
N ILE A 430 4.75 21.47 9.61
CA ILE A 430 4.93 22.79 9.00
C ILE A 430 3.67 23.22 8.22
N THR A 431 3.36 24.52 8.21
CA THR A 431 2.32 25.13 7.34
C THR A 431 2.72 26.53 6.93
N TRP A 432 2.23 27.02 5.79
CA TRP A 432 2.35 28.43 5.42
C TRP A 432 1.30 29.28 6.14
N MET A 433 1.67 30.51 6.52
CA MET A 433 0.77 31.58 6.92
C MET A 433 0.87 32.69 5.87
N PRO A 434 -0.20 32.99 5.09
CA PRO A 434 -0.23 34.15 4.20
C PRO A 434 -0.38 35.46 5.01
N PRO A 435 -0.19 36.65 4.39
CA PRO A 435 -0.32 37.93 5.08
C PRO A 435 -1.74 38.11 5.63
N VAL A 436 -1.86 38.36 6.95
CA VAL A 436 -3.15 38.43 7.63
C VAL A 436 -3.83 39.78 7.35
N ALA A 437 -4.93 39.78 6.60
CA ALA A 437 -5.61 41.01 6.17
C ALA A 437 -6.00 41.91 7.36
N GLY A 438 -5.44 43.13 7.39
CA GLY A 438 -5.64 44.12 8.46
C GLY A 438 -4.64 44.05 9.61
N VAL A 439 -3.67 43.15 9.57
CA VAL A 439 -2.48 43.12 10.44
C VAL A 439 -1.25 43.46 9.58
N ASP A 440 -0.34 44.28 10.09
CA ASP A 440 0.94 44.60 9.43
C ASP A 440 1.97 43.48 9.73
N ASP A 441 1.66 42.27 9.27
CA ASP A 441 2.49 41.07 9.42
C ASP A 441 2.63 40.38 8.06
N LYS A 442 3.81 39.80 7.81
CA LYS A 442 4.16 39.24 6.49
C LYS A 442 3.68 37.80 6.34
N ALA A 443 3.87 37.23 5.14
CA ALA A 443 3.78 35.79 4.98
C ALA A 443 4.99 35.10 5.61
N TYR A 444 4.80 33.96 6.27
CA TYR A 444 5.87 33.17 6.87
C TYR A 444 5.52 31.68 6.95
N LEU A 445 6.56 30.84 7.02
CA LEU A 445 6.38 29.45 7.41
C LEU A 445 6.16 29.36 8.92
N LEU A 446 5.17 28.60 9.35
CA LEU A 446 5.01 28.14 10.72
C LEU A 446 5.59 26.73 10.87
N VAL A 447 6.31 26.49 11.97
CA VAL A 447 6.92 25.19 12.32
C VAL A 447 6.53 24.82 13.75
N LEU A 448 5.98 23.63 13.94
CA LEU A 448 5.63 23.06 15.25
C LEU A 448 6.62 21.95 15.64
N ASP A 449 7.06 21.97 16.89
CA ASP A 449 7.85 20.88 17.50
C ASP A 449 7.07 20.08 18.56
N GLY A 450 7.62 18.92 18.91
CA GLY A 450 7.10 18.01 19.94
C GLY A 450 7.38 18.44 21.38
N SER A 451 7.83 19.68 21.58
CA SER A 451 7.83 20.39 22.87
C SER A 451 6.70 21.44 22.91
N ASN A 452 5.80 21.43 21.91
CA ASN A 452 4.69 22.36 21.70
C ASN A 452 5.16 23.82 21.50
N ASN A 453 6.37 24.02 20.96
CA ASN A 453 6.81 25.33 20.49
C ASN A 453 6.29 25.56 19.07
N LEU A 454 5.72 26.74 18.84
CA LEU A 454 5.50 27.26 17.50
C LEU A 454 6.64 28.24 17.17
N PHE A 455 7.24 28.09 16.00
CA PHE A 455 8.19 29.03 15.42
C PHE A 455 7.62 29.60 14.13
N ARG A 456 8.01 30.82 13.78
CA ARG A 456 7.82 31.40 12.45
C ARG A 456 9.15 31.63 11.75
N TYR A 457 9.16 31.57 10.42
CA TYR A 457 10.31 31.87 9.59
C TYR A 457 9.92 32.73 8.37
N ASP A 458 10.59 33.87 8.23
CA ASP A 458 10.51 34.76 7.05
C ASP A 458 11.94 34.95 6.49
N ASN A 459 12.18 34.45 5.27
CA ASN A 459 13.47 34.57 4.58
C ASN A 459 13.82 36.00 4.15
N ARG A 460 12.87 36.94 4.25
CA ARG A 460 12.95 38.33 3.76
C ARG A 460 13.22 39.35 4.87
N VAL A 461 13.28 38.93 6.15
CA VAL A 461 13.44 39.84 7.30
C VAL A 461 14.45 39.37 8.34
N GLU A 462 14.14 38.34 9.13
CA GLU A 462 14.87 38.04 10.38
C GLU A 462 15.21 36.55 10.58
N GLY A 463 14.80 35.67 9.67
CA GLY A 463 14.96 34.22 9.84
C GLY A 463 13.92 33.65 10.83
N ALA A 464 14.34 32.74 11.71
CA ALA A 464 13.45 32.04 12.62
C ALA A 464 13.29 32.79 13.96
N SER A 465 12.03 32.97 14.40
CA SER A 465 11.68 33.44 15.75
C SER A 465 10.62 32.55 16.38
N ARG A 466 10.58 32.47 17.71
CA ARG A 466 9.55 31.73 18.45
C ARG A 466 8.29 32.58 18.58
N LEU A 467 7.12 31.94 18.48
CA LEU A 467 5.84 32.52 18.82
C LEU A 467 5.35 31.98 20.17
N ASP A 468 4.63 32.81 20.92
CA ASP A 468 3.85 32.31 22.04
C ASP A 468 2.56 31.64 21.54
N LEU A 469 2.27 30.48 22.11
CA LEU A 469 1.14 29.64 21.72
C LEU A 469 0.29 29.38 22.97
N SER A 470 -0.88 30.00 23.01
CA SER A 470 -1.76 29.97 24.18
C SER A 470 -2.32 28.56 24.43
N GLY A 471 -2.23 28.05 25.65
CA GLY A 471 -2.70 26.70 26.00
C GLY A 471 -1.81 25.55 25.51
N ARG A 472 -0.56 25.81 25.08
CA ARG A 472 0.38 24.77 24.62
C ARG A 472 0.67 23.68 25.67
N GLU A 473 0.44 23.98 26.95
CA GLU A 473 0.51 23.06 28.09
C GLU A 473 -0.72 22.13 28.25
N GLU A 474 -1.84 22.44 27.59
CA GLU A 474 -2.99 21.52 27.49
C GLU A 474 -2.81 20.46 26.41
N LEU A 475 -2.06 20.76 25.35
CA LEU A 475 -1.79 19.84 24.23
C LEU A 475 -1.09 18.55 24.71
N ARG A 476 -1.39 17.41 24.06
CA ARG A 476 -0.90 16.08 24.51
C ARG A 476 -0.09 15.33 23.45
N THR A 477 -0.62 15.25 22.23
CA THR A 477 0.04 14.64 21.07
C THR A 477 -0.39 15.43 19.83
N PRO A 478 0.10 16.67 19.64
CA PRO A 478 -0.18 17.40 18.42
C PRO A 478 0.42 16.68 17.21
N THR A 479 -0.33 16.61 16.11
CA THR A 479 0.04 15.87 14.90
C THR A 479 0.21 16.78 13.69
N GLU A 480 -0.70 17.74 13.50
CA GLU A 480 -0.74 18.61 12.33
C GLU A 480 -1.12 20.05 12.67
N ILE A 481 -0.62 20.98 11.87
CA ILE A 481 -1.02 22.38 11.78
C ILE A 481 -1.42 22.73 10.35
N LEU A 482 -2.44 23.58 10.20
CA LEU A 482 -2.87 24.18 8.94
C LEU A 482 -3.34 25.61 9.16
N VAL A 483 -3.27 26.44 8.13
CA VAL A 483 -3.89 27.77 8.12
C VAL A 483 -5.09 27.80 7.18
N TYR A 484 -6.21 28.34 7.65
CA TYR A 484 -7.38 28.62 6.83
C TYR A 484 -8.10 29.90 7.30
N ALA A 485 -8.47 30.78 6.35
CA ALA A 485 -9.11 32.07 6.61
C ALA A 485 -8.40 32.92 7.71
N ASP A 486 -7.07 32.98 7.60
CA ASP A 486 -6.12 33.69 8.47
C ASP A 486 -6.04 33.15 9.91
N ARG A 487 -6.50 31.90 10.14
CA ARG A 487 -6.46 31.24 11.46
C ARG A 487 -5.64 29.97 11.42
N LEU A 488 -4.86 29.74 12.46
CA LEU A 488 -4.19 28.48 12.71
C LEU A 488 -5.17 27.45 13.28
N TYR A 489 -5.19 26.26 12.68
CA TYR A 489 -5.86 25.05 13.15
C TYR A 489 -4.78 24.04 13.53
N LEU A 490 -4.90 23.42 14.69
CA LEU A 490 -3.94 22.45 15.24
C LEU A 490 -4.66 21.19 15.68
N ALA A 491 -4.33 20.04 15.09
CA ALA A 491 -4.89 18.74 15.46
C ALA A 491 -4.07 18.10 16.59
N ASP A 492 -4.74 17.66 17.67
CA ASP A 492 -4.14 16.97 18.82
C ASP A 492 -4.81 15.62 19.06
N ALA A 493 -4.07 14.55 18.73
CA ALA A 493 -4.48 13.17 18.89
C ALA A 493 -4.58 12.73 20.36
N GLY A 494 -3.86 13.38 21.26
CA GLY A 494 -3.89 13.07 22.70
C GLY A 494 -5.05 13.74 23.45
N THR A 495 -5.70 14.75 22.88
CA THR A 495 -6.95 15.33 23.41
C THR A 495 -8.19 15.09 22.53
N ASN A 496 -8.03 14.43 21.38
CA ASN A 496 -9.06 14.25 20.34
C ASN A 496 -9.74 15.57 19.98
N GLN A 497 -8.93 16.58 19.66
CA GLN A 497 -9.42 17.92 19.40
C GLN A 497 -8.67 18.60 18.27
N ILE A 498 -9.39 19.43 17.52
CA ILE A 498 -8.78 20.43 16.64
C ILE A 498 -8.93 21.78 17.35
N TYR A 499 -7.82 22.44 17.64
CA TYR A 499 -7.77 23.73 18.28
C TYR A 499 -7.69 24.83 17.22
N ARG A 500 -8.67 25.74 17.21
CA ARG A 500 -8.72 26.89 16.31
C ARG A 500 -8.29 28.15 17.06
N TYR A 501 -7.18 28.74 16.63
CA TYR A 501 -6.69 30.00 17.18
C TYR A 501 -7.38 31.21 16.51
N GLY A 502 -7.21 32.38 17.12
CA GLY A 502 -7.56 33.66 16.51
C GLY A 502 -6.65 34.02 15.33
N ARG A 503 -6.92 35.17 14.71
CA ARG A 503 -6.01 35.79 13.73
C ARG A 503 -4.91 36.56 14.48
N GLY A 504 -3.68 36.52 13.97
CA GLY A 504 -2.54 37.23 14.56
C GLY A 504 -1.70 36.36 15.51
N ASP A 505 -1.26 36.93 16.62
CA ASP A 505 -0.15 36.48 17.49
C ASP A 505 -0.34 35.15 18.29
N PHE A 506 -1.48 34.47 18.15
CA PHE A 506 -1.85 33.23 18.84
C PHE A 506 -1.81 33.27 20.40
N VAL A 507 -1.70 34.44 21.04
CA VAL A 507 -1.62 34.53 22.52
C VAL A 507 -2.98 34.40 23.22
N THR A 508 -4.08 34.54 22.47
CA THR A 508 -5.44 34.28 22.97
C THR A 508 -5.73 32.78 23.00
N PRO A 509 -6.30 32.22 24.09
CA PRO A 509 -6.62 30.79 24.18
C PRO A 509 -7.46 30.28 23.00
N PRO A 510 -7.12 29.10 22.44
CA PRO A 510 -7.80 28.56 21.26
C PRO A 510 -9.21 28.07 21.59
N GLU A 511 -10.07 28.14 20.57
CA GLU A 511 -11.39 27.50 20.59
C GLU A 511 -11.24 26.00 20.29
N ARG A 512 -12.00 25.15 21.00
CA ARG A 512 -12.21 23.76 20.58
C ARG A 512 -13.12 23.76 19.35
N TRP A 513 -12.66 23.18 18.24
CA TRP A 513 -13.39 23.22 16.98
C TRP A 513 -14.49 22.17 16.89
N PHE A 514 -14.26 20.94 17.38
CA PHE A 514 -15.33 19.94 17.47
C PHE A 514 -16.37 20.36 18.50
N GLY A 515 -17.65 20.26 18.13
CA GLY A 515 -18.77 20.50 19.04
C GLY A 515 -18.75 19.54 20.24
N PRO A 516 -19.33 19.92 21.39
CA PRO A 516 -19.24 19.14 22.64
C PRO A 516 -20.00 17.80 22.61
N GLN A 517 -20.65 17.44 21.50
CA GLN A 517 -21.30 16.15 21.26
C GLN A 517 -20.64 15.36 20.12
N THR A 518 -19.72 15.97 19.38
CA THR A 518 -19.00 15.33 18.27
C THR A 518 -17.96 14.39 18.83
N GLN A 519 -18.14 13.09 18.63
CA GLN A 519 -17.14 12.08 18.95
C GLN A 519 -16.16 11.97 17.77
N SER A 520 -14.91 12.33 18.02
CA SER A 520 -13.79 12.14 17.11
C SER A 520 -12.72 11.26 17.78
N ASN A 521 -11.95 10.55 16.98
CA ASN A 521 -10.77 9.80 17.40
C ASN A 521 -9.64 10.10 16.43
N LEU A 522 -8.73 11.00 16.81
CA LEU A 522 -7.62 11.44 15.96
C LEU A 522 -6.36 10.56 16.11
N SER A 523 -6.43 9.45 16.84
CA SER A 523 -5.25 8.59 17.11
C SER A 523 -4.69 7.84 15.89
N SER A 524 -5.48 7.66 14.84
CA SER A 524 -5.04 7.18 13.51
C SER A 524 -5.21 8.25 12.41
N LEU A 525 -5.23 9.53 12.78
CA LEU A 525 -5.24 10.64 11.82
C LEU A 525 -3.94 10.60 10.99
N ARG A 526 -4.09 10.60 9.67
CA ARG A 526 -2.99 10.49 8.70
C ARG A 526 -2.71 11.80 7.98
N ALA A 527 -3.77 12.55 7.65
CA ALA A 527 -3.69 13.90 7.08
C ALA A 527 -5.00 14.67 7.29
N MET A 528 -4.89 15.97 7.52
CA MET A 528 -5.97 16.95 7.56
C MET A 528 -5.91 17.84 6.31
N ALA A 529 -7.07 18.29 5.81
CA ALA A 529 -7.16 19.35 4.80
C ALA A 529 -8.36 20.27 5.09
N ILE A 530 -8.30 21.54 4.68
CA ILE A 530 -9.35 22.53 4.95
C ILE A 530 -9.64 23.38 3.71
N ASP A 531 -10.86 23.28 3.19
CA ASP A 531 -11.40 24.13 2.10
C ASP A 531 -12.54 25.06 2.56
N GLY A 532 -12.95 24.92 3.82
CA GLY A 532 -14.15 25.51 4.42
C GLY A 532 -14.88 24.46 5.27
N ASP A 533 -14.86 23.22 4.79
CA ASP A 533 -14.98 22.04 5.64
C ASP A 533 -13.60 21.59 6.12
N ILE A 534 -13.55 20.78 7.18
CA ILE A 534 -12.35 20.02 7.57
C ILE A 534 -12.51 18.58 7.11
N TRP A 535 -11.50 18.10 6.40
CA TRP A 535 -11.38 16.75 5.86
C TRP A 535 -10.31 16.01 6.64
N LEU A 536 -10.61 14.80 7.10
CA LEU A 536 -9.71 13.98 7.93
C LEU A 536 -9.55 12.60 7.30
N LEU A 537 -8.35 12.32 6.80
CA LEU A 537 -7.93 11.04 6.26
C LEU A 537 -7.28 10.21 7.38
N TYR A 538 -7.69 8.95 7.52
CA TYR A 538 -7.18 8.01 8.53
C TYR A 538 -6.33 6.91 7.91
N GLU A 539 -5.49 6.24 8.72
CA GLU A 539 -4.59 5.16 8.28
C GLU A 539 -5.28 4.05 7.49
N GLU A 540 -6.54 3.72 7.79
CA GLU A 540 -7.33 2.70 7.07
C GLU A 540 -7.90 3.15 5.71
N GLY A 541 -7.59 4.37 5.26
CA GLY A 541 -8.12 4.93 4.00
C GLY A 541 -9.51 5.56 4.13
N LEU A 542 -10.05 5.66 5.34
CA LEU A 542 -11.30 6.36 5.62
C LEU A 542 -11.08 7.88 5.50
N LEU A 543 -11.91 8.55 4.68
CA LEU A 543 -11.98 10.01 4.62
C LEU A 543 -13.30 10.48 5.25
N LEU A 544 -13.21 11.30 6.31
CA LEU A 544 -14.36 11.92 6.95
C LEU A 544 -14.40 13.43 6.68
N ARG A 545 -15.62 13.97 6.55
CA ARG A 545 -15.90 15.39 6.29
C ARG A 545 -16.63 16.00 7.48
N TYR A 546 -16.17 17.15 7.95
CA TYR A 546 -16.75 17.89 9.07
C TYR A 546 -17.02 19.35 8.70
N ARG A 547 -18.14 19.90 9.16
CA ARG A 547 -18.54 21.31 8.99
C ARG A 547 -18.90 21.90 10.34
N THR A 548 -18.38 23.10 10.63
CA THR A 548 -18.70 23.85 11.88
C THR A 548 -18.59 23.03 13.18
N GLY A 549 -17.66 22.07 13.23
CA GLY A 549 -17.46 21.19 14.39
C GLY A 549 -18.31 19.93 14.46
N GLU A 550 -19.18 19.67 13.49
CA GLU A 550 -20.05 18.49 13.39
C GLU A 550 -19.67 17.63 12.17
N GLN A 551 -19.92 16.32 12.23
CA GLN A 551 -19.63 15.40 11.13
C GLN A 551 -20.74 15.42 10.08
N LEU A 552 -20.37 15.49 8.80
CA LEU A 552 -21.30 15.35 7.68
C LEU A 552 -21.37 13.89 7.21
N GLN A 553 -22.51 13.51 6.62
CA GLN A 553 -22.59 12.25 5.89
C GLN A 553 -21.77 12.38 4.59
N PHE A 554 -20.69 11.59 4.50
CA PHE A 554 -19.79 11.55 3.36
C PHE A 554 -19.20 10.14 3.22
N SER A 555 -18.91 9.72 2.00
CA SER A 555 -18.23 8.47 1.67
C SER A 555 -17.65 8.56 0.28
N LEU A 556 -16.43 8.06 0.07
CA LEU A 556 -15.89 7.86 -1.27
C LEU A 556 -16.65 6.74 -2.00
N GLU A 557 -16.61 6.76 -3.33
CA GLU A 557 -16.89 5.60 -4.19
C GLU A 557 -15.94 4.42 -3.82
N SER A 558 -16.10 3.24 -4.42
CA SER A 558 -15.18 2.10 -4.20
C SER A 558 -14.75 1.38 -5.49
N SER A 559 -15.02 2.00 -6.64
CA SER A 559 -14.68 1.50 -7.97
C SER A 559 -13.17 1.35 -8.18
N PHE A 560 -12.33 2.21 -7.60
CA PHE A 560 -10.86 2.18 -7.67
C PHE A 560 -10.18 1.15 -6.74
N GLY A 561 -10.91 0.58 -5.76
CA GLY A 561 -10.42 -0.38 -4.79
C GLY A 561 -10.21 0.14 -3.37
N GLN A 562 -9.39 -0.56 -2.60
CA GLN A 562 -8.99 -0.13 -1.26
C GLN A 562 -7.85 0.89 -1.37
N ILE A 563 -7.85 1.92 -0.53
CA ILE A 563 -6.67 2.75 -0.23
C ILE A 563 -5.90 1.99 0.85
N ALA A 564 -4.64 1.63 0.58
CA ALA A 564 -3.94 0.59 1.35
C ALA A 564 -2.81 1.14 2.25
N GLU A 565 -2.15 2.21 1.83
CA GLU A 565 -1.27 3.00 2.69
C GLU A 565 -1.45 4.49 2.32
N PRO A 566 -2.55 5.13 2.77
CA PRO A 566 -2.70 6.58 2.62
C PRO A 566 -1.53 7.27 3.32
N VAL A 567 -0.89 8.22 2.63
CA VAL A 567 0.21 9.00 3.23
C VAL A 567 -0.12 10.48 3.40
N ASP A 568 -0.98 11.05 2.55
CA ASP A 568 -1.29 12.48 2.54
C ASP A 568 -2.60 12.80 1.78
N LEU A 569 -3.16 13.99 2.03
CA LEU A 569 -4.45 14.48 1.53
C LEU A 569 -4.32 15.93 1.05
N ALA A 570 -4.67 16.20 -0.21
CA ALA A 570 -4.86 17.56 -0.71
C ALA A 570 -6.32 17.78 -1.14
N VAL A 571 -6.91 18.91 -0.73
CA VAL A 571 -8.25 19.34 -1.17
C VAL A 571 -8.14 20.79 -1.63
N GLY A 572 -8.43 21.04 -2.90
CA GLY A 572 -8.34 22.39 -3.47
C GLY A 572 -9.46 23.31 -2.98
N ASN A 573 -9.26 24.63 -3.06
CA ASN A 573 -10.15 25.65 -2.51
C ASN A 573 -11.10 26.31 -3.53
N GLN A 574 -11.04 25.92 -4.81
CA GLN A 574 -11.90 26.43 -5.88
C GLN A 574 -13.24 25.67 -5.94
N SER A 575 -14.20 26.23 -6.68
CA SER A 575 -15.55 25.66 -6.86
C SER A 575 -15.56 24.30 -7.58
N ASN A 576 -14.60 24.08 -8.48
CA ASN A 576 -14.41 22.82 -9.21
C ASN A 576 -13.23 21.98 -8.68
N SER A 577 -12.67 22.33 -7.52
CA SER A 577 -11.50 21.62 -6.96
C SER A 577 -11.80 20.17 -6.62
N LEU A 578 -10.78 19.34 -6.76
CA LEU A 578 -10.81 17.90 -6.50
C LEU A 578 -10.21 17.58 -5.12
N ILE A 579 -10.45 16.35 -4.68
CA ILE A 579 -9.79 15.70 -3.53
C ILE A 579 -8.74 14.75 -4.11
N TYR A 580 -7.51 14.85 -3.63
CA TYR A 580 -6.38 14.02 -4.01
C TYR A 580 -5.87 13.25 -2.79
N ILE A 581 -5.72 11.92 -2.90
CA ILE A 581 -5.19 11.06 -1.84
C ILE A 581 -3.96 10.32 -2.36
N ALA A 582 -2.82 10.50 -1.70
CA ALA A 582 -1.60 9.76 -2.01
C ALA A 582 -1.62 8.38 -1.32
N ASP A 583 -1.46 7.29 -2.08
CA ASP A 583 -1.58 5.90 -1.62
C ASP A 583 -0.28 5.13 -1.94
N SER A 584 0.61 5.03 -0.95
CA SER A 584 2.00 4.57 -1.12
C SER A 584 2.14 3.06 -1.27
N ALA A 585 1.11 2.26 -0.95
CA ALA A 585 1.15 0.82 -1.15
C ALA A 585 0.87 0.43 -2.62
N GLU A 586 0.25 1.33 -3.38
CA GLU A 586 -0.14 1.15 -4.77
C GLU A 586 0.59 2.11 -5.74
N ASP A 587 1.60 2.85 -5.24
CA ASP A 587 2.40 3.81 -6.02
C ASP A 587 1.54 4.75 -6.88
N ARG A 588 0.49 5.34 -6.29
CA ARG A 588 -0.54 6.14 -6.99
C ARG A 588 -1.06 7.34 -6.19
N ILE A 589 -1.73 8.26 -6.90
CA ILE A 589 -2.58 9.30 -6.30
C ILE A 589 -4.01 9.09 -6.82
N LEU A 590 -4.98 8.97 -5.93
CA LEU A 590 -6.41 8.82 -6.25
C LEU A 590 -7.08 10.20 -6.32
N VAL A 591 -8.02 10.38 -7.25
CA VAL A 591 -8.66 11.69 -7.51
C VAL A 591 -10.18 11.57 -7.51
N PHE A 592 -10.83 12.45 -6.75
CA PHE A 592 -12.28 12.47 -6.51
C PHE A 592 -12.86 13.87 -6.64
N ASN A 593 -14.15 13.97 -6.95
CA ASN A 593 -14.92 15.19 -6.73
C ASN A 593 -15.33 15.34 -5.25
N LYS A 594 -15.76 16.54 -4.84
CA LYS A 594 -16.12 16.86 -3.44
C LYS A 594 -17.42 16.20 -2.94
N ASP A 595 -18.14 15.47 -3.78
CA ASP A 595 -19.26 14.61 -3.38
C ASP A 595 -18.84 13.15 -3.15
N GLY A 596 -17.56 12.81 -3.39
CA GLY A 596 -16.96 11.50 -3.15
C GLY A 596 -16.93 10.57 -4.37
N GLY A 597 -17.45 11.01 -5.51
CA GLY A 597 -17.38 10.26 -6.77
C GLY A 597 -15.95 10.14 -7.28
N TYR A 598 -15.60 8.96 -7.82
CA TYR A 598 -14.27 8.68 -8.34
C TYR A 598 -14.11 9.22 -9.77
N GLU A 599 -13.09 10.04 -9.98
CA GLU A 599 -12.79 10.61 -11.29
C GLU A 599 -11.74 9.77 -12.03
N HIS A 600 -10.57 9.57 -11.41
CA HIS A 600 -9.41 8.91 -12.02
C HIS A 600 -8.30 8.63 -10.99
N GLN A 601 -7.24 7.93 -11.41
CA GLN A 601 -6.01 7.80 -10.62
C GLN A 601 -4.78 8.18 -11.43
N LEU A 602 -3.81 8.80 -10.76
CA LEU A 602 -2.52 9.20 -11.30
C LEU A 602 -1.48 8.14 -10.93
N ARG A 603 -0.73 7.65 -11.93
CA ARG A 603 0.39 6.71 -11.75
C ARG A 603 1.56 7.11 -12.65
N ALA A 604 2.76 6.62 -12.35
CA ALA A 604 3.89 6.72 -13.26
C ALA A 604 3.61 5.96 -14.57
N PRO A 605 4.01 6.48 -15.75
CA PRO A 605 3.90 5.74 -17.01
C PRO A 605 4.88 4.57 -17.09
N GLU A 606 6.07 4.71 -16.52
CA GLU A 606 7.14 3.70 -16.51
C GLU A 606 7.92 3.77 -15.20
N GLY A 607 8.25 2.61 -14.63
CA GLY A 607 9.13 2.46 -13.48
C GLY A 607 8.56 2.92 -12.12
N ASP A 608 9.35 2.66 -11.08
CA ASP A 608 8.94 2.75 -9.68
C ASP A 608 9.14 4.18 -9.11
N VAL A 609 8.98 5.24 -9.93
CA VAL A 609 9.37 6.62 -9.56
C VAL A 609 8.49 7.27 -8.50
N LEU A 610 7.28 6.76 -8.27
CA LEU A 610 6.40 7.17 -7.18
C LEU A 610 6.67 6.39 -5.88
N ARG A 611 7.54 5.38 -5.89
CA ARG A 611 7.64 4.42 -4.78
C ARG A 611 8.07 5.06 -3.47
N ASN A 612 7.38 4.69 -2.40
CA ASN A 612 7.47 5.34 -1.10
C ASN A 612 7.04 6.81 -1.23
N LEU A 613 5.78 7.02 -1.63
CA LEU A 613 5.13 8.32 -1.52
C LEU A 613 5.21 8.79 -0.06
N ARG A 614 5.33 10.10 0.12
CA ARG A 614 5.41 10.76 1.43
C ARG A 614 4.36 11.85 1.57
N GLY A 615 4.19 12.66 0.53
CA GLY A 615 3.16 13.69 0.50
C GLY A 615 2.89 14.29 -0.88
N ILE A 616 1.89 15.16 -0.94
CA ILE A 616 1.49 15.91 -2.13
C ILE A 616 1.09 17.34 -1.74
N ALA A 617 1.42 18.32 -2.58
CA ALA A 617 0.83 19.65 -2.53
C ALA A 617 0.20 19.98 -3.88
N VAL A 618 -0.96 20.64 -3.88
CA VAL A 618 -1.69 20.95 -5.11
C VAL A 618 -2.03 22.43 -5.12
N ASP A 619 -1.52 23.14 -6.13
CA ASP A 619 -1.92 24.50 -6.45
C ASP A 619 -2.84 24.47 -7.68
N ASP A 620 -4.15 24.49 -7.42
CA ASP A 620 -5.18 24.57 -8.46
C ASP A 620 -5.17 25.91 -9.23
N VAL A 621 -4.52 26.96 -8.72
CA VAL A 621 -4.44 28.29 -9.35
C VAL A 621 -3.27 28.36 -10.33
N ALA A 622 -2.10 27.82 -9.95
CA ALA A 622 -0.98 27.59 -10.86
C ALA A 622 -1.14 26.32 -11.73
N GLY A 623 -2.17 25.51 -11.48
CA GLY A 623 -2.41 24.26 -12.19
C GLY A 623 -1.30 23.22 -11.99
N THR A 624 -0.65 23.21 -10.82
CA THR A 624 0.57 22.43 -10.56
C THR A 624 0.44 21.58 -9.30
N MET A 625 0.84 20.31 -9.42
CA MET A 625 0.98 19.36 -8.31
C MET A 625 2.46 19.13 -8.00
N TYR A 626 2.81 19.12 -6.72
CA TYR A 626 4.11 18.69 -6.20
C TYR A 626 3.95 17.31 -5.58
N ILE A 627 4.87 16.39 -5.89
CA ILE A 627 4.80 14.99 -5.49
C ILE A 627 6.08 14.65 -4.73
N LEU A 628 5.92 14.34 -3.44
CA LEU A 628 7.01 14.07 -2.52
C LEU A 628 7.14 12.55 -2.32
N THR A 629 8.31 12.02 -2.64
CA THR A 629 8.71 10.63 -2.35
C THR A 629 9.85 10.63 -1.33
N GLN A 630 10.24 9.47 -0.82
CA GLN A 630 11.41 9.37 0.07
C GLN A 630 12.71 9.88 -0.56
N SER A 631 12.90 9.72 -1.88
CA SER A 631 14.17 10.04 -2.57
C SER A 631 14.14 11.32 -3.41
N PHE A 632 12.96 11.80 -3.77
CA PHE A 632 12.77 12.89 -4.73
C PHE A 632 11.55 13.75 -4.41
N LEU A 633 11.67 15.05 -4.69
CA LEU A 633 10.54 15.92 -4.99
C LEU A 633 10.39 16.01 -6.52
N PHE A 634 9.17 15.83 -7.02
CA PHE A 634 8.80 16.19 -8.38
C PHE A 634 7.76 17.31 -8.38
N ASN A 635 7.59 17.99 -9.50
CA ASN A 635 6.39 18.76 -9.78
C ASN A 635 5.82 18.41 -11.17
N HIS A 636 4.54 18.65 -11.37
CA HIS A 636 3.78 18.15 -12.51
C HIS A 636 2.54 19.03 -12.79
N PRO A 637 2.27 19.45 -14.04
CA PRO A 637 1.04 20.17 -14.38
C PRO A 637 -0.20 19.26 -14.22
N ILE A 638 -1.19 19.69 -13.44
CA ILE A 638 -2.36 18.87 -13.07
C ILE A 638 -3.04 18.29 -14.33
N PRO A 639 -3.20 16.95 -14.44
CA PRO A 639 -3.82 16.33 -15.61
C PRO A 639 -5.31 16.66 -15.77
N ASN A 640 -5.66 17.41 -16.83
CA ASN A 640 -7.04 17.68 -17.27
C ASN A 640 -7.81 16.39 -17.62
#